data_AF-A0A1Y2A5D6-F1
#
_entry.id   AF-A0A1Y2A5D6-F1
#
_cell.length_a   1.000
_cell.length_b   1.000
_cell.length_c   1.000
_cell.angle_alpha   90.00
_cell.angle_beta   90.00
_cell.angle_gamma   90.00
#
_symmetry.space_group_name_H-M   'P 1'
#
loop_
_entity.id
_entity.type
_entity.pdbx_description
1 polymer ?
#
loop_
_entity_poly.entity_id
_entity_poly.type
_entity_poly.pdbx_seq_one_letter_code
_entity_poly.pdbx_strand_id
1 'polypeptide(L)'
;MVKGLSNYVDNNIIPNFGSWKINKEKYKLLESNEKINNNKILNTKNDDPLYIIIDGAAFYYYIAEKISWFNYDNIDFLNILRKELNYFLSIENLGKLIIIYDGVDPEIKEKAKNKRRGQRIKRVNKYYQKLKENDFKNNFKNDTLPSPLNSITLFQYIKDSMEIFDNLELKMTSFEADSYIAYLANKYNAYIISNDSDFFIYKVPEFINLNNNNSIIYPESIENECFEIKYQSYNNKQIYNHFGLKELKEEIMPIFGSLCGNDYIDLVRYNELRIYISNFKSSKKFESVNIIKDFYFKKVTIFLLQMNENIKQGNNYNNKIYKYQKNIENQNQNQNQNQNDNDDNDMDISKYDDLSNFQKLIIKEIFKDTHNIINPKHRLEFQKNFIDSVREYNPNRKIQTIINNIDIEEKLKKNKFLYMDKKILEKYYMDSQLPIKDHLTQITDDFGSFTLDQLMNNFKLTKETLPIFASLCGNNEFKITDFSKDFQDHFYSILKDENNNRTDTDFIIYDYYRNIVNFILNIYDKIKERNELKETKYIYKANKLSPLQEVMNKEITKNIFNDHLKKFYISIQRKFRNNLDKAVKEYNSIFYNDSNISNETETVNSKESSIKSIINKNEGDSFFCSNDFIKNRVFSLDEQILESYYRADYNVELLNVLVNDRFICVQYFEIIEKQNCWNITEDVRKEMYKIMLKLNTNHGQSQYSENKDIYVIRETLRKGKRLGFNHLEINIKEIDELSLSTIDERFTKYLSLFKCTIEDIKDFPYFVIPCLVSLRYLLCKKLETNSFIYDKDDSLYSSLSKYLIVNNKNKDKESQDDSNIDETIIDHDNGNEDNNNNNNNNNNNNNNNNNNNNNNNNNNNNNNNNNNNNNNNNNNNNNNNNNNNNNNNNSSSSSDNNNTDKNANDDKNDKNEADNCEELPTKLYYYEFEALLASCIGALTFTYLHVNSFSKLKMDTIENQSLNSSTNYSIQKNIKQYDMDCQNLYNNLRYNEERSLQLKKQWEIECMEDIQQLENSIQIYAEYINIISLNTYSMEVLKLSSINELPEFKSFSSMYHYQWEEAFHCLVNPMKTSKERNNIESIFNEFFTVTPMNQDTFSSNDYINYLSKLYHKMFNIIVS
;
A
#
# COMPACT_ATOMS: atom_id res chain seq x y z
N MET A 1 16.14 -19.48 -0.43
CA MET A 1 17.56 -19.08 -0.37
C MET A 1 18.48 -20.04 0.40
N VAL A 2 19.49 -20.62 -0.27
CA VAL A 2 20.74 -21.14 0.35
C VAL A 2 21.61 -19.98 0.86
N LYS A 3 21.99 -20.01 2.14
CA LYS A 3 22.72 -18.92 2.80
C LYS A 3 24.15 -18.77 2.25
N GLY A 4 24.48 -17.55 1.77
CA GLY A 4 25.81 -17.20 1.27
C GLY A 4 26.16 -17.72 -0.12
N LEU A 5 25.28 -18.50 -0.77
CA LEU A 5 25.59 -19.11 -2.06
C LEU A 5 25.76 -18.09 -3.20
N SER A 6 24.91 -17.07 -3.33
CA SER A 6 25.07 -16.02 -4.38
C SER A 6 26.43 -15.36 -4.28
N ASN A 7 26.75 -14.78 -3.12
CA ASN A 7 28.05 -14.14 -2.88
C ASN A 7 29.25 -15.09 -3.07
N TYR A 8 29.07 -16.40 -2.90
CA TYR A 8 30.11 -17.35 -3.29
C TYR A 8 30.21 -17.51 -4.82
N VAL A 9 29.10 -17.74 -5.51
CA VAL A 9 29.03 -17.88 -6.98
C VAL A 9 29.58 -16.62 -7.65
N ASP A 10 29.06 -15.45 -7.32
CA ASP A 10 29.41 -14.15 -7.90
C ASP A 10 30.90 -13.79 -7.76
N ASN A 11 31.59 -14.32 -6.74
CA ASN A 11 33.03 -14.10 -6.50
C ASN A 11 33.95 -15.23 -6.98
N ASN A 12 33.42 -16.36 -7.48
CA ASN A 12 34.22 -17.56 -7.76
C ASN A 12 33.87 -18.31 -9.05
N ILE A 13 32.72 -18.04 -9.67
CA ILE A 13 32.26 -18.68 -10.90
C ILE A 13 32.10 -17.59 -11.96
N ILE A 14 32.69 -17.77 -13.13
CA ILE A 14 32.58 -16.83 -14.24
C ILE A 14 31.17 -16.97 -14.85
N PRO A 15 30.33 -15.92 -14.89
CA PRO A 15 29.04 -15.97 -15.54
C PRO A 15 29.17 -16.09 -17.07
N ASN A 16 28.09 -16.53 -17.70
CA ASN A 16 27.88 -16.32 -19.13
C ASN A 16 27.54 -14.84 -19.34
N PHE A 17 28.12 -14.23 -20.37
CA PHE A 17 27.77 -12.88 -20.79
C PHE A 17 26.92 -12.98 -22.05
N GLY A 18 25.79 -12.28 -22.08
CA GLY A 18 24.91 -12.22 -23.23
C GLY A 18 24.31 -10.83 -23.41
N SER A 19 23.60 -10.65 -24.52
CA SER A 19 22.78 -9.46 -24.74
C SER A 19 21.51 -9.77 -25.52
N TRP A 20 20.47 -8.99 -25.25
CA TRP A 20 19.22 -8.98 -25.99
C TRP A 20 19.10 -7.66 -26.75
N LYS A 21 19.00 -7.74 -28.08
CA LYS A 21 18.75 -6.55 -28.91
C LYS A 21 17.38 -5.98 -28.61
N ILE A 22 17.26 -4.66 -28.63
CA ILE A 22 16.01 -3.95 -28.37
C ILE A 22 15.57 -3.27 -29.68
N ASN A 23 14.33 -3.51 -30.09
CA ASN A 23 13.73 -2.81 -31.22
C ASN A 23 13.52 -1.33 -30.83
N LYS A 24 14.36 -0.44 -31.38
CA LYS A 24 14.34 1.01 -31.12
C LYS A 24 12.98 1.66 -31.40
N GLU A 25 12.29 1.22 -32.45
CA GLU A 25 11.00 1.80 -32.85
C GLU A 25 9.89 1.38 -31.87
N LYS A 26 9.86 0.11 -31.47
CA LYS A 26 8.93 -0.39 -30.44
C LYS A 26 9.18 0.30 -29.09
N TYR A 27 10.44 0.46 -28.68
CA TYR A 27 10.76 1.16 -27.44
C TYR A 27 10.29 2.62 -27.45
N LYS A 28 10.58 3.39 -28.53
CA LYS A 28 10.11 4.78 -28.67
C LYS A 28 8.58 4.87 -28.64
N LEU A 29 7.88 3.93 -29.28
CA LEU A 29 6.42 3.90 -29.28
C LEU A 29 5.86 3.66 -27.86
N LEU A 30 6.44 2.72 -27.10
CA LEU A 30 6.08 2.48 -25.69
C LEU A 30 6.42 3.64 -24.74
N GLU A 31 7.42 4.46 -25.09
CA GLU A 31 7.84 5.63 -24.30
C GLU A 31 6.99 6.88 -24.61
N SER A 32 6.46 7.00 -25.83
CA SER A 32 5.67 8.15 -26.30
C SER A 32 4.23 8.24 -25.76
N ASN A 33 3.72 7.18 -25.12
CA ASN A 33 2.30 6.99 -24.78
C ASN A 33 1.30 7.10 -25.97
N GLU A 34 1.76 7.15 -27.24
CA GLU A 34 0.85 7.19 -28.40
C GLU A 34 0.01 5.91 -28.49
N LYS A 35 -1.31 6.04 -28.75
CA LYS A 35 -2.24 4.90 -28.80
C LYS A 35 -1.82 3.88 -29.85
N ILE A 36 -1.28 2.75 -29.38
CA ILE A 36 -0.63 1.72 -30.20
C ILE A 36 -1.66 1.08 -31.12
N ASN A 37 -1.56 1.36 -32.41
CA ASN A 37 -2.31 0.64 -33.44
C ASN A 37 -1.66 -0.73 -33.68
N ASN A 38 -1.97 -1.70 -32.82
CA ASN A 38 -1.37 -3.05 -32.77
C ASN A 38 -1.22 -3.74 -34.14
N ASN A 39 -2.14 -3.46 -35.08
CA ASN A 39 -2.14 -3.98 -36.45
C ASN A 39 -0.92 -3.60 -37.33
N LYS A 40 0.00 -2.74 -36.87
CA LYS A 40 1.10 -2.21 -37.70
C LYS A 40 2.52 -2.62 -37.27
N ILE A 41 2.70 -3.29 -36.13
CA ILE A 41 4.03 -3.73 -35.68
C ILE A 41 4.42 -5.00 -36.46
N LEU A 42 5.56 -4.95 -37.15
CA LEU A 42 5.97 -5.96 -38.13
C LEU A 42 6.40 -7.28 -37.46
N ASN A 43 5.81 -8.39 -37.90
CA ASN A 43 6.32 -9.74 -37.64
C ASN A 43 7.68 -9.91 -38.32
N THR A 44 8.78 -9.76 -37.56
CA THR A 44 10.11 -10.22 -37.97
C THR A 44 10.12 -11.75 -38.08
N LYS A 45 10.91 -12.28 -39.01
CA LYS A 45 10.82 -13.70 -39.41
C LYS A 45 11.91 -14.57 -38.79
N ASN A 46 11.48 -15.77 -38.40
CA ASN A 46 12.27 -17.02 -38.31
C ASN A 46 13.31 -17.19 -37.19
N ASP A 47 13.44 -16.29 -36.23
CA ASP A 47 14.19 -16.58 -35.00
C ASP A 47 13.35 -17.40 -34.00
N ASP A 48 13.99 -18.23 -33.18
CA ASP A 48 13.34 -18.94 -32.07
C ASP A 48 12.82 -17.93 -31.02
N PRO A 49 11.58 -18.07 -30.52
CA PRO A 49 10.99 -17.10 -29.60
C PRO A 49 11.68 -17.11 -28.23
N LEU A 50 12.17 -15.95 -27.80
CA LEU A 50 12.75 -15.77 -26.47
C LEU A 50 11.65 -15.76 -25.40
N TYR A 51 11.91 -16.49 -24.31
CA TYR A 51 11.07 -16.47 -23.11
C TYR A 51 11.87 -15.96 -21.90
N ILE A 52 11.28 -15.05 -21.14
CA ILE A 52 11.84 -14.49 -19.91
C ILE A 52 10.81 -14.69 -18.79
N ILE A 53 11.26 -15.21 -17.64
CA ILE A 53 10.44 -15.35 -16.44
C ILE A 53 11.09 -14.54 -15.32
N ILE A 54 10.32 -13.62 -14.74
CA ILE A 54 10.73 -12.72 -13.69
C ILE A 54 10.03 -13.11 -12.38
N ASP A 55 10.82 -13.29 -11.33
CA ASP A 55 10.33 -13.28 -9.95
C ASP A 55 9.88 -11.87 -9.58
N GLY A 56 8.56 -11.68 -9.42
CA GLY A 56 7.96 -10.39 -9.12
C GLY A 56 8.35 -9.82 -7.76
N ALA A 57 8.69 -10.69 -6.78
CA ALA A 57 9.15 -10.26 -5.47
C ALA A 57 10.62 -9.81 -5.52
N ALA A 58 11.50 -10.51 -6.24
CA ALA A 58 12.88 -10.08 -6.45
C ALA A 58 12.96 -8.81 -7.31
N PHE A 59 12.19 -8.74 -8.41
CA PHE A 59 12.14 -7.58 -9.29
C PHE A 59 11.62 -6.33 -8.58
N TYR A 60 10.63 -6.49 -7.70
CA TYR A 60 10.18 -5.44 -6.79
C TYR A 60 11.32 -4.84 -5.95
N TYR A 61 12.13 -5.67 -5.28
CA TYR A 61 13.27 -5.17 -4.50
C TYR A 61 14.38 -4.58 -5.38
N TYR A 62 14.57 -5.09 -6.60
CA TYR A 62 15.57 -4.58 -7.55
C TYR A 62 15.21 -3.21 -8.15
N ILE A 63 13.94 -2.97 -8.51
CA ILE A 63 13.45 -1.63 -8.88
C ILE A 63 13.54 -0.70 -7.67
N ALA A 64 13.20 -1.19 -6.48
CA ALA A 64 13.27 -0.41 -5.24
C ALA A 64 14.70 0.06 -4.89
N GLU A 65 15.72 -0.80 -4.95
CA GLU A 65 17.10 -0.45 -4.56
C GLU A 65 17.75 0.65 -5.46
N LYS A 66 17.08 1.03 -6.56
CA LYS A 66 17.54 2.10 -7.46
C LYS A 66 17.22 3.51 -6.94
N ILE A 67 16.04 3.73 -6.35
CA ILE A 67 15.61 5.08 -5.92
C ILE A 67 16.30 5.54 -4.63
N SER A 68 16.43 6.87 -4.48
CA SER A 68 16.98 7.52 -3.28
C SER A 68 15.89 7.68 -2.21
N TRP A 69 15.65 6.62 -1.45
CA TRP A 69 14.52 6.51 -0.52
C TRP A 69 14.34 7.65 0.49
N PHE A 70 13.25 8.38 0.26
CA PHE A 70 12.26 8.68 1.29
C PHE A 70 10.97 7.87 0.96
N ASN A 71 10.05 7.67 1.91
CA ASN A 71 8.97 6.65 1.78
C ASN A 71 7.90 6.91 0.69
N TYR A 72 7.96 8.03 -0.02
CA TYR A 72 6.86 8.56 -0.83
C TYR A 72 7.18 8.76 -2.32
N ASP A 73 8.39 8.41 -2.77
CA ASP A 73 8.82 8.58 -4.17
C ASP A 73 8.25 7.47 -5.09
N ASN A 74 6.92 7.42 -5.14
CA ASN A 74 6.17 6.51 -6.00
C ASN A 74 6.30 6.89 -7.49
N ILE A 75 6.65 8.15 -7.79
CA ILE A 75 6.80 8.67 -9.16
C ILE A 75 8.12 8.19 -9.77
N ASP A 76 9.28 8.33 -9.11
CA ASP A 76 10.52 7.75 -9.63
C ASP A 76 10.45 6.21 -9.65
N PHE A 77 9.76 5.58 -8.68
CA PHE A 77 9.50 4.13 -8.71
C PHE A 77 8.70 3.70 -9.96
N LEU A 78 7.58 4.38 -10.27
CA LEU A 78 6.76 4.10 -11.45
C LEU A 78 7.52 4.41 -12.76
N ASN A 79 8.32 5.47 -12.80
CA ASN A 79 9.12 5.82 -13.98
C ASN A 79 10.21 4.78 -14.27
N ILE A 80 10.93 4.28 -13.25
CA ILE A 80 11.92 3.21 -13.42
C ILE A 80 11.23 1.90 -13.82
N LEU A 81 10.11 1.55 -13.18
CA LEU A 81 9.30 0.38 -13.55
C LEU A 81 8.86 0.44 -15.02
N ARG A 82 8.24 1.55 -15.44
CA ARG A 82 7.80 1.76 -16.83
C ARG A 82 8.96 1.64 -17.81
N LYS A 83 10.08 2.30 -17.54
CA LYS A 83 11.28 2.28 -18.39
C LYS A 83 11.83 0.86 -18.56
N GLU A 84 11.94 0.10 -17.47
CA GLU A 84 12.51 -1.25 -17.52
C GLU A 84 11.54 -2.28 -18.11
N LEU A 85 10.25 -2.18 -17.82
CA LEU A 85 9.22 -2.99 -18.50
C LEU A 85 9.21 -2.70 -20.01
N ASN A 86 9.29 -1.43 -20.41
CA ASN A 86 9.38 -1.03 -21.82
C ASN A 86 10.64 -1.59 -22.50
N TYR A 87 11.79 -1.63 -21.81
CA TYR A 87 12.99 -2.29 -22.32
C TYR A 87 12.77 -3.79 -22.54
N PHE A 88 12.25 -4.53 -21.56
CA PHE A 88 11.96 -5.96 -21.75
C PHE A 88 10.95 -6.21 -22.87
N LEU A 89 9.81 -5.52 -22.88
CA LEU A 89 8.77 -5.65 -23.90
C LEU A 89 9.27 -5.31 -25.32
N SER A 90 10.33 -4.52 -25.44
CA SER A 90 10.94 -4.11 -26.70
C SER A 90 12.04 -5.03 -27.22
N ILE A 91 12.39 -6.11 -26.49
CA ILE A 91 13.38 -7.09 -26.96
C ILE A 91 12.95 -7.71 -28.30
N GLU A 92 13.86 -7.75 -29.26
CA GLU A 92 13.68 -8.46 -30.53
C GLU A 92 13.44 -9.96 -30.27
N ASN A 93 12.48 -10.58 -30.98
CA ASN A 93 12.05 -11.97 -30.83
C ASN A 93 11.47 -12.41 -29.47
N LEU A 94 11.15 -11.48 -28.54
CA LEU A 94 10.44 -11.81 -27.29
C LEU A 94 9.07 -12.44 -27.55
N GLY A 95 8.98 -13.76 -27.34
CA GLY A 95 7.75 -14.54 -27.40
C GLY A 95 6.88 -14.39 -26.15
N LYS A 96 7.49 -14.41 -24.94
CA LYS A 96 6.76 -14.06 -23.71
C LYS A 96 7.62 -13.59 -22.55
N LEU A 97 7.12 -12.58 -21.84
CA LEU A 97 7.59 -12.09 -20.55
C LEU A 97 6.58 -12.50 -19.47
N ILE A 98 6.97 -13.36 -18.55
CA ILE A 98 6.09 -13.90 -17.49
C ILE A 98 6.58 -13.38 -16.13
N ILE A 99 5.78 -12.60 -15.42
CA ILE A 99 6.10 -12.12 -14.06
C ILE A 99 5.30 -12.93 -13.05
N ILE A 100 5.98 -13.54 -12.07
CA ILE A 100 5.38 -14.50 -11.12
C ILE A 100 5.58 -14.03 -9.69
N TYR A 101 4.50 -13.90 -8.94
CA TYR A 101 4.49 -13.57 -7.51
C TYR A 101 4.29 -14.78 -6.63
N ASP A 102 4.99 -14.77 -5.49
CA ASP A 102 4.71 -15.64 -4.34
C ASP A 102 3.25 -15.54 -3.88
N GLY A 103 2.73 -16.67 -3.38
CA GLY A 103 1.45 -16.77 -2.71
C GLY A 103 1.56 -16.70 -1.18
N VAL A 104 0.88 -17.63 -0.51
CA VAL A 104 0.92 -17.74 0.95
C VAL A 104 2.17 -18.54 1.35
N ASP A 105 3.15 -17.91 1.99
CA ASP A 105 4.31 -18.64 2.52
C ASP A 105 3.88 -19.78 3.48
N PRO A 106 4.58 -20.94 3.44
CA PRO A 106 4.37 -22.01 4.39
C PRO A 106 4.81 -21.61 5.80
N GLU A 107 4.14 -22.18 6.81
CA GLU A 107 4.38 -21.96 8.25
C GLU A 107 5.87 -22.10 8.64
N ILE A 108 6.62 -23.00 7.99
CA ILE A 108 8.05 -23.20 8.22
C ILE A 108 8.90 -21.94 7.97
N LYS A 109 8.51 -21.07 7.02
CA LYS A 109 9.19 -19.78 6.76
C LYS A 109 8.83 -18.70 7.79
N GLU A 110 7.88 -18.89 8.71
CA GLU A 110 7.48 -17.83 9.66
C GLU A 110 8.64 -17.36 10.54
N LYS A 111 9.48 -18.29 11.03
CA LYS A 111 10.69 -17.95 11.82
C LYS A 111 11.72 -17.17 11.00
N ALA A 112 11.85 -17.48 9.70
CA ALA A 112 12.68 -16.71 8.77
C ALA A 112 12.08 -15.31 8.52
N LYS A 113 10.76 -15.21 8.31
CA LYS A 113 10.03 -13.93 8.20
C LYS A 113 10.22 -13.05 9.43
N ASN A 114 10.04 -13.59 10.63
CA ASN A 114 10.15 -12.81 11.87
C ASN A 114 11.60 -12.33 12.11
N LYS A 115 12.60 -13.13 11.72
CA LYS A 115 14.01 -12.67 11.65
C LYS A 115 14.22 -11.55 10.61
N ARG A 116 13.70 -11.72 9.38
CA ARG A 116 13.75 -10.70 8.32
C ARG A 116 13.05 -9.40 8.79
N ARG A 117 11.86 -9.48 9.41
CA ARG A 117 11.12 -8.35 10.04
C ARG A 117 11.94 -7.65 11.14
N GLY A 118 12.57 -8.40 12.05
CA GLY A 118 13.44 -7.82 13.08
C GLY A 118 14.66 -7.10 12.50
N GLN A 119 15.23 -7.61 11.39
CA GLN A 119 16.27 -6.91 10.64
C GLN A 119 15.74 -5.65 9.93
N ARG A 120 14.51 -5.68 9.40
CA ARG A 120 13.85 -4.52 8.78
C ARG A 120 13.67 -3.38 9.78
N ILE A 121 13.10 -3.66 10.96
CA ILE A 121 12.94 -2.68 12.05
C ILE A 121 14.30 -2.08 12.43
N LYS A 122 15.34 -2.92 12.61
CA LYS A 122 16.69 -2.42 12.94
C LYS A 122 17.31 -1.54 11.85
N ARG A 123 17.05 -1.83 10.56
CA ARG A 123 17.47 -0.96 9.44
C ARG A 123 16.74 0.38 9.46
N VAL A 124 15.41 0.37 9.61
CA VAL A 124 14.58 1.59 9.71
C VAL A 124 14.99 2.46 10.90
N ASN A 125 15.21 1.87 12.09
CA ASN A 125 15.66 2.61 13.27
C ASN A 125 17.07 3.22 13.06
N LYS A 126 17.99 2.48 12.41
CA LYS A 126 19.32 2.98 12.05
C LYS A 126 19.25 4.14 11.04
N TYR A 127 18.35 4.06 10.06
CA TYR A 127 18.08 5.15 9.12
C TYR A 127 17.55 6.39 9.85
N TYR A 128 16.54 6.25 10.70
CA TYR A 128 16.02 7.36 11.52
C TYR A 128 17.06 7.98 12.45
N GLN A 129 18.00 7.20 13.01
CA GLN A 129 19.08 7.76 13.83
C GLN A 129 20.08 8.58 13.00
N LYS A 130 20.51 8.09 11.82
CA LYS A 130 21.32 8.89 10.89
C LYS A 130 20.64 10.20 10.46
N LEU A 131 19.31 10.18 10.27
CA LEU A 131 18.51 11.39 10.01
C LEU A 131 18.58 12.37 11.19
N LYS A 132 18.45 11.89 12.44
CA LYS A 132 18.60 12.71 13.67
C LYS A 132 20.02 13.28 13.82
N GLU A 133 21.03 12.53 13.39
CA GLU A 133 22.47 12.90 13.42
C GLU A 133 22.85 13.92 12.34
N ASN A 134 22.00 14.15 11.32
CA ASN A 134 22.25 15.02 10.15
C ASN A 134 23.32 14.49 9.17
N ASP A 135 23.64 13.18 9.19
CA ASP A 135 24.60 12.57 8.25
C ASP A 135 24.00 12.32 6.86
N PHE A 136 23.54 13.40 6.22
CA PHE A 136 22.94 13.38 4.88
C PHE A 136 23.95 13.14 3.75
N LYS A 137 25.25 13.04 4.06
CA LYS A 137 26.31 12.84 3.04
C LYS A 137 26.48 11.38 2.62
N ASN A 138 26.01 10.44 3.41
CA ASN A 138 26.14 9.01 3.13
C ASN A 138 24.93 8.45 2.36
N ASN A 139 25.17 7.90 1.17
CA ASN A 139 24.12 7.29 0.33
C ASN A 139 23.34 6.19 1.07
N PHE A 140 22.06 6.44 1.36
CA PHE A 140 21.22 5.59 2.20
C PHE A 140 20.73 4.27 1.55
N LYS A 141 21.08 4.01 0.27
CA LYS A 141 20.46 3.00 -0.61
C LYS A 141 20.27 1.59 0.00
N ASN A 142 21.11 1.19 0.95
CA ASN A 142 21.11 -0.18 1.50
C ASN A 142 20.41 -0.30 2.88
N ASP A 143 20.04 0.83 3.51
CA ASP A 143 19.45 0.88 4.86
C ASP A 143 17.91 1.07 4.87
N THR A 144 17.27 1.30 3.72
CA THR A 144 15.81 1.50 3.58
C THR A 144 15.08 0.29 2.99
N LEU A 145 13.75 0.35 2.90
CA LEU A 145 12.85 -0.71 2.41
C LEU A 145 11.68 -0.10 1.64
N PRO A 146 11.27 -0.68 0.49
CA PRO A 146 10.10 -0.21 -0.24
C PRO A 146 8.79 -0.53 0.51
N SER A 147 7.82 0.38 0.44
CA SER A 147 6.58 0.30 1.21
C SER A 147 5.59 -0.73 0.63
N PRO A 148 4.67 -1.31 1.43
CA PRO A 148 3.65 -2.21 0.90
C PRO A 148 2.84 -1.62 -0.27
N LEU A 149 2.62 -0.30 -0.28
CA LEU A 149 1.95 0.39 -1.39
C LEU A 149 2.72 0.22 -2.70
N ASN A 150 4.05 0.41 -2.71
CA ASN A 150 4.88 0.22 -3.91
C ASN A 150 4.74 -1.21 -4.49
N SER A 151 4.57 -2.23 -3.64
CA SER A 151 4.35 -3.61 -4.13
C SER A 151 2.97 -3.82 -4.75
N ILE A 152 1.93 -3.14 -4.24
CA ILE A 152 0.57 -3.13 -4.80
C ILE A 152 0.56 -2.34 -6.11
N THR A 153 1.17 -1.15 -6.14
CA THR A 153 1.35 -0.31 -7.32
C THR A 153 2.05 -1.07 -8.45
N LEU A 154 3.14 -1.78 -8.15
CA LEU A 154 3.85 -2.63 -9.10
C LEU A 154 2.95 -3.76 -9.66
N PHE A 155 2.26 -4.49 -8.78
CA PHE A 155 1.37 -5.57 -9.19
C PHE A 155 0.23 -5.06 -10.09
N GLN A 156 -0.42 -3.96 -9.70
CA GLN A 156 -1.51 -3.35 -10.43
C GLN A 156 -1.04 -2.79 -11.79
N TYR A 157 0.10 -2.08 -11.82
CA TYR A 157 0.70 -1.58 -13.06
C TYR A 157 1.03 -2.72 -14.04
N ILE A 158 1.56 -3.85 -13.57
CA ILE A 158 1.83 -5.03 -14.42
C ILE A 158 0.52 -5.66 -14.90
N LYS A 159 -0.49 -5.81 -14.02
CA LYS A 159 -1.82 -6.32 -14.38
C LYS A 159 -2.43 -5.50 -15.50
N ASP A 160 -2.47 -4.19 -15.36
CA ASP A 160 -3.12 -3.29 -16.32
C ASP A 160 -2.31 -3.23 -17.64
N SER A 161 -0.98 -3.35 -17.56
CA SER A 161 -0.11 -3.53 -18.73
C SER A 161 -0.42 -4.80 -19.53
N MET A 162 -0.98 -5.87 -18.95
CA MET A 162 -1.36 -7.07 -19.70
C MET A 162 -2.51 -6.83 -20.67
N GLU A 163 -3.38 -5.86 -20.39
CA GLU A 163 -4.52 -5.53 -21.27
C GLU A 163 -4.06 -4.81 -22.55
N ILE A 164 -2.80 -4.32 -22.55
CA ILE A 164 -2.14 -3.64 -23.68
C ILE A 164 -1.16 -4.60 -24.41
N PHE A 165 -0.53 -5.53 -23.70
CA PHE A 165 0.60 -6.33 -24.22
C PHE A 165 0.35 -7.85 -24.18
N ASP A 166 -0.06 -8.43 -25.32
CA ASP A 166 -0.28 -9.89 -25.50
C ASP A 166 0.89 -10.79 -25.07
N ASN A 167 2.13 -10.26 -25.10
CA ASN A 167 3.34 -10.97 -24.73
C ASN A 167 3.73 -10.82 -23.24
N LEU A 168 2.93 -10.15 -22.42
CA LEU A 168 3.07 -10.03 -20.97
C LEU A 168 2.11 -11.00 -20.24
N GLU A 169 2.56 -11.65 -19.17
CA GLU A 169 1.72 -12.52 -18.35
C GLU A 169 2.08 -12.44 -16.86
N LEU A 170 1.16 -11.93 -16.05
CA LEU A 170 1.24 -11.97 -14.59
C LEU A 170 0.70 -13.31 -14.07
N LYS A 171 1.38 -13.90 -13.08
CA LYS A 171 0.91 -15.07 -12.33
C LYS A 171 1.08 -14.88 -10.84
N MET A 172 0.22 -15.53 -10.07
CA MET A 172 0.43 -15.76 -8.64
C MET A 172 0.44 -17.27 -8.41
N THR A 173 1.37 -17.75 -7.59
CA THR A 173 1.33 -19.11 -7.06
C THR A 173 0.50 -19.16 -5.76
N SER A 174 0.09 -20.35 -5.32
CA SER A 174 -0.60 -20.51 -4.03
C SER A 174 0.35 -20.47 -2.83
N PHE A 175 1.64 -20.75 -3.08
CA PHE A 175 2.76 -20.77 -2.15
C PHE A 175 3.97 -20.09 -2.81
N GLU A 176 5.19 -20.36 -2.33
CA GLU A 176 6.45 -19.94 -2.96
C GLU A 176 6.51 -20.24 -4.47
N ALA A 177 6.96 -19.27 -5.25
CA ALA A 177 7.01 -19.30 -6.71
C ALA A 177 8.22 -20.07 -7.28
N ASP A 178 9.30 -20.24 -6.51
CA ASP A 178 10.62 -20.69 -7.00
C ASP A 178 10.56 -21.98 -7.85
N SER A 179 9.93 -23.03 -7.32
CA SER A 179 9.79 -24.32 -8.00
C SER A 179 8.87 -24.27 -9.23
N TYR A 180 7.94 -23.31 -9.29
CA TYR A 180 7.06 -23.06 -10.44
C TYR A 180 7.75 -22.23 -11.54
N ILE A 181 8.51 -21.20 -11.15
CA ILE A 181 9.41 -20.46 -12.04
C ILE A 181 10.41 -21.43 -12.70
N ALA A 182 11.07 -22.28 -11.89
CA ALA A 182 12.02 -23.27 -12.40
C ALA A 182 11.38 -24.26 -13.39
N TYR A 183 10.19 -24.77 -13.11
CA TYR A 183 9.45 -25.64 -14.04
C TYR A 183 9.08 -24.92 -15.35
N LEU A 184 8.51 -23.71 -15.28
CA LEU A 184 8.13 -22.97 -16.48
C LEU A 184 9.36 -22.59 -17.32
N ALA A 185 10.50 -22.33 -16.68
CA ALA A 185 11.77 -22.10 -17.37
C ALA A 185 12.24 -23.34 -18.13
N ASN A 186 12.16 -24.54 -17.55
CA ASN A 186 12.43 -25.79 -18.30
C ASN A 186 11.40 -26.03 -19.42
N LYS A 187 10.12 -25.71 -19.18
CA LYS A 187 9.02 -25.91 -20.15
C LYS A 187 9.19 -25.06 -21.42
N TYR A 188 9.63 -23.81 -21.26
CA TYR A 188 9.77 -22.84 -22.34
C TYR A 188 11.23 -22.58 -22.77
N ASN A 189 12.20 -23.27 -22.16
CA ASN A 189 13.64 -22.96 -22.29
C ASN A 189 13.94 -21.46 -21.99
N ALA A 190 13.29 -20.92 -20.95
CA ALA A 190 13.32 -19.50 -20.62
C ALA A 190 14.50 -19.10 -19.72
N TYR A 191 14.87 -17.82 -19.81
CA TYR A 191 15.73 -17.16 -18.83
C TYR A 191 14.95 -16.85 -17.55
N ILE A 192 15.57 -17.04 -16.39
CA ILE A 192 15.02 -16.62 -15.09
C ILE A 192 15.72 -15.35 -14.62
N ILE A 193 14.95 -14.38 -14.11
CA ILE A 193 15.45 -13.18 -13.44
C ILE A 193 14.92 -13.18 -12.00
N SER A 194 15.81 -13.30 -11.00
CA SER A 194 15.49 -13.30 -9.55
C SER A 194 16.72 -12.94 -8.71
N ASN A 195 16.55 -12.76 -7.40
CA ASN A 195 17.63 -12.64 -6.42
C ASN A 195 17.73 -13.83 -5.44
N ASP A 196 16.84 -14.84 -5.49
CA ASP A 196 17.00 -16.01 -4.63
C ASP A 196 18.09 -16.96 -5.15
N SER A 197 18.98 -17.39 -4.25
CA SER A 197 20.09 -18.29 -4.56
C SER A 197 19.66 -19.73 -4.84
N ASP A 198 18.40 -20.07 -4.57
CA ASP A 198 17.84 -21.39 -4.85
C ASP A 198 17.80 -21.70 -6.36
N PHE A 199 17.80 -20.69 -7.25
CA PHE A 199 17.93 -20.89 -8.70
C PHE A 199 19.32 -21.38 -9.15
N PHE A 200 20.36 -21.29 -8.32
CA PHE A 200 21.63 -22.01 -8.56
C PHE A 200 21.51 -23.52 -8.29
N ILE A 201 20.49 -23.93 -7.53
CA ILE A 201 20.22 -25.32 -7.11
C ILE A 201 19.16 -25.98 -8.00
N TYR A 202 18.05 -25.30 -8.28
CA TYR A 202 17.05 -25.75 -9.24
C TYR A 202 17.69 -25.95 -10.61
N LYS A 203 17.44 -27.09 -11.26
CA LYS A 203 17.78 -27.28 -12.67
C LYS A 203 16.98 -26.31 -13.52
N VAL A 204 17.64 -25.38 -14.21
CA VAL A 204 17.05 -24.33 -15.05
C VAL A 204 17.96 -24.06 -16.27
N PRO A 205 17.46 -23.42 -17.37
CA PRO A 205 18.27 -23.17 -18.56
C PRO A 205 19.39 -22.15 -18.30
N GLU A 206 19.03 -20.93 -17.92
CA GLU A 206 19.92 -19.82 -17.56
C GLU A 206 19.25 -18.94 -16.49
N PHE A 207 20.01 -18.49 -15.49
CA PHE A 207 19.54 -17.68 -14.37
C PHE A 207 20.37 -16.40 -14.23
N ILE A 208 19.70 -15.25 -14.22
CA ILE A 208 20.27 -13.91 -14.06
C ILE A 208 20.02 -13.45 -12.61
N ASN A 209 21.11 -13.30 -11.86
CA ASN A 209 21.12 -13.00 -10.43
C ASN A 209 21.11 -11.50 -10.16
N LEU A 210 19.95 -10.96 -9.78
CA LEU A 210 19.73 -9.52 -9.53
C LEU A 210 20.54 -8.94 -8.35
N ASN A 211 21.18 -9.76 -7.49
CA ASN A 211 21.99 -9.26 -6.36
C ASN A 211 23.26 -8.50 -6.80
N ASN A 212 23.66 -8.61 -8.09
CA ASN A 212 24.80 -7.89 -8.65
C ASN A 212 24.29 -6.69 -9.47
N ASN A 213 24.73 -5.47 -9.15
CA ASN A 213 24.37 -4.25 -9.87
C ASN A 213 24.68 -4.32 -11.38
N ASN A 214 25.64 -5.16 -11.80
CA ASN A 214 26.05 -5.35 -13.19
C ASN A 214 25.40 -6.60 -13.84
N SER A 215 24.40 -7.21 -13.20
CA SER A 215 23.69 -8.40 -13.70
C SER A 215 22.81 -8.13 -14.93
N ILE A 216 22.21 -6.94 -14.98
CA ILE A 216 21.44 -6.41 -16.12
C ILE A 216 21.86 -4.95 -16.30
N ILE A 217 22.36 -4.63 -17.49
CA ILE A 217 22.80 -3.30 -17.91
C ILE A 217 21.96 -2.90 -19.12
N TYR A 218 21.04 -1.97 -18.89
CA TYR A 218 20.23 -1.34 -19.94
C TYR A 218 21.03 -0.30 -20.73
N PRO A 219 20.67 0.02 -21.98
CA PRO A 219 21.33 1.09 -22.72
C PRO A 219 21.07 2.47 -22.09
N GLU A 220 22.09 3.32 -22.09
CA GLU A 220 22.05 4.67 -21.50
C GLU A 220 21.23 5.65 -22.36
N SER A 221 21.37 5.57 -23.69
CA SER A 221 20.66 6.41 -24.66
C SER A 221 20.03 5.56 -25.79
N ILE A 222 19.00 6.09 -26.43
CA ILE A 222 18.34 5.51 -27.61
C ILE A 222 19.17 5.76 -28.89
N GLU A 223 20.07 6.74 -28.84
CA GLU A 223 20.93 7.13 -29.96
C GLU A 223 22.08 6.13 -30.18
N ASN A 224 22.62 5.56 -29.09
CA ASN A 224 23.68 4.54 -29.09
C ASN A 224 23.51 3.51 -30.21
N GLU A 225 24.54 3.29 -31.03
CA GLU A 225 24.49 2.36 -32.18
C GLU A 225 24.09 0.95 -31.75
N CYS A 226 24.63 0.46 -30.63
CA CYS A 226 24.21 -0.79 -30.01
C CYS A 226 23.19 -0.52 -28.89
N PHE A 227 21.92 -0.80 -29.19
CA PHE A 227 20.79 -0.65 -28.27
C PHE A 227 20.31 -2.04 -27.83
N GLU A 228 21.00 -2.55 -26.80
CA GLU A 228 20.87 -3.92 -26.31
C GLU A 228 20.85 -3.92 -24.77
N ILE A 229 20.08 -4.82 -24.16
CA ILE A 229 20.20 -5.14 -22.73
C ILE A 229 21.36 -6.13 -22.59
N LYS A 230 22.41 -5.79 -21.86
CA LYS A 230 23.52 -6.71 -21.55
C LYS A 230 23.24 -7.40 -20.22
N TYR A 231 23.55 -8.69 -20.12
CA TYR A 231 23.29 -9.45 -18.89
C TYR A 231 24.38 -10.47 -18.54
N GLN A 232 24.41 -10.83 -17.26
CA GLN A 232 25.22 -11.91 -16.70
C GLN A 232 24.30 -13.03 -16.24
N SER A 233 24.45 -14.23 -16.82
CA SER A 233 23.65 -15.41 -16.46
C SER A 233 24.51 -16.60 -16.02
N TYR A 234 23.91 -17.51 -15.29
CA TYR A 234 24.52 -18.76 -14.85
C TYR A 234 23.59 -19.93 -15.19
N ASN A 235 24.14 -21.02 -15.72
CA ASN A 235 23.46 -22.30 -15.81
C ASN A 235 24.01 -23.28 -14.78
N ASN A 236 23.20 -24.29 -14.40
CA ASN A 236 23.63 -25.26 -13.38
C ASN A 236 24.91 -26.02 -13.77
N LYS A 237 25.23 -26.12 -15.07
CA LYS A 237 26.44 -26.81 -15.53
C LYS A 237 27.70 -26.05 -15.09
N GLN A 238 27.71 -24.72 -15.07
CA GLN A 238 28.79 -23.96 -14.41
C GLN A 238 28.88 -24.31 -12.93
N ILE A 239 27.74 -24.26 -12.22
CA ILE A 239 27.66 -24.47 -10.77
C ILE A 239 28.15 -25.87 -10.37
N TYR A 240 27.57 -26.95 -10.90
CA TYR A 240 27.92 -28.31 -10.49
C TYR A 240 29.30 -28.76 -11.00
N ASN A 241 29.78 -28.23 -12.14
CA ASN A 241 31.16 -28.51 -12.59
C ASN A 241 32.19 -27.81 -11.67
N HIS A 242 31.93 -26.57 -11.23
CA HIS A 242 32.79 -25.84 -10.30
C HIS A 242 32.91 -26.53 -8.95
N PHE A 243 31.80 -27.06 -8.42
CA PHE A 243 31.82 -27.91 -7.23
C PHE A 243 32.34 -29.34 -7.51
N GLY A 244 32.75 -29.69 -8.74
CA GLY A 244 33.27 -31.02 -9.06
C GLY A 244 32.24 -32.15 -8.96
N LEU A 245 30.95 -31.82 -8.85
CA LEU A 245 29.82 -32.75 -8.63
C LEU A 245 29.38 -33.47 -9.92
N LYS A 246 30.12 -33.32 -11.03
CA LYS A 246 29.80 -33.89 -12.36
C LYS A 246 29.56 -35.41 -12.34
N GLU A 247 30.23 -36.15 -11.47
CA GLU A 247 29.99 -37.60 -11.27
C GLU A 247 28.66 -37.94 -10.60
N LEU A 248 28.04 -36.99 -9.89
CA LEU A 248 26.84 -37.19 -9.07
C LEU A 248 25.54 -36.85 -9.83
N LYS A 249 25.67 -36.37 -11.08
CA LYS A 249 24.61 -35.73 -11.88
C LYS A 249 24.01 -34.47 -11.23
N GLU A 250 23.17 -33.79 -12.01
CA GLU A 250 22.34 -32.65 -11.57
C GLU A 250 21.41 -33.02 -10.39
N GLU A 251 21.02 -34.30 -10.27
CA GLU A 251 20.15 -34.85 -9.21
C GLU A 251 20.67 -34.60 -7.77
N ILE A 252 21.97 -34.35 -7.58
CA ILE A 252 22.55 -34.10 -6.25
C ILE A 252 22.34 -32.68 -5.74
N MET A 253 22.10 -31.69 -6.61
CA MET A 253 22.05 -30.28 -6.22
C MET A 253 21.03 -29.98 -5.10
N PRO A 254 19.81 -30.54 -5.10
CA PRO A 254 18.89 -30.49 -3.96
C PRO A 254 19.50 -30.88 -2.60
N ILE A 255 20.36 -31.91 -2.58
CA ILE A 255 21.02 -32.43 -1.38
C ILE A 255 22.18 -31.51 -0.98
N PHE A 256 22.92 -30.98 -1.95
CA PHE A 256 23.96 -29.95 -1.73
C PHE A 256 23.37 -28.68 -1.10
N GLY A 257 22.32 -28.08 -1.69
CA GLY A 257 21.67 -26.88 -1.14
C GLY A 257 21.14 -27.10 0.29
N SER A 258 20.56 -28.27 0.55
CA SER A 258 20.10 -28.69 1.88
C SER A 258 21.26 -28.79 2.90
N LEU A 259 22.41 -29.36 2.52
CA LEU A 259 23.61 -29.47 3.38
C LEU A 259 24.42 -28.17 3.50
N CYS A 260 24.24 -27.22 2.60
CA CYS A 260 24.76 -25.85 2.71
C CYS A 260 23.91 -24.97 3.66
N GLY A 261 22.62 -25.29 3.80
CA GLY A 261 21.68 -24.63 4.72
C GLY A 261 20.91 -23.50 4.04
N ASN A 262 19.59 -23.66 4.02
CA ASN A 262 18.64 -22.79 3.31
C ASN A 262 17.57 -22.23 4.27
N ASP A 263 16.42 -21.80 3.73
CA ASP A 263 15.26 -21.37 4.53
C ASP A 263 14.51 -22.55 5.18
N TYR A 264 14.64 -23.77 4.66
CA TYR A 264 14.00 -25.00 5.17
C TYR A 264 14.84 -25.69 6.27
N ILE A 265 16.17 -25.65 6.15
CA ILE A 265 17.13 -26.26 7.08
C ILE A 265 18.05 -25.21 7.67
N ASP A 266 17.76 -24.77 8.88
CA ASP A 266 18.67 -23.93 9.64
C ASP A 266 19.71 -24.78 10.38
N LEU A 267 20.83 -25.07 9.70
CA LEU A 267 21.96 -25.85 10.22
C LEU A 267 22.57 -25.34 11.54
N VAL A 268 22.19 -24.14 11.99
CA VAL A 268 22.51 -23.62 13.33
C VAL A 268 21.85 -24.47 14.43
N ARG A 269 20.68 -25.08 14.16
CA ARG A 269 20.02 -26.04 15.08
C ARG A 269 20.67 -27.42 15.11
N TYR A 270 21.41 -27.77 14.05
CA TYR A 270 22.08 -29.05 13.87
C TYR A 270 23.60 -28.83 13.89
N ASN A 271 24.07 -28.15 14.94
CA ASN A 271 25.45 -27.67 15.00
C ASN A 271 26.46 -28.83 15.06
N GLU A 272 26.06 -29.98 15.64
CA GLU A 272 26.82 -31.24 15.64
C GLU A 272 27.05 -31.75 14.21
N LEU A 273 26.00 -31.74 13.37
CA LEU A 273 26.10 -32.07 11.94
C LEU A 273 27.02 -31.08 11.21
N ARG A 274 26.85 -29.77 11.46
CA ARG A 274 27.67 -28.73 10.83
C ARG A 274 29.15 -28.86 11.20
N ILE A 275 29.45 -29.17 12.47
CA ILE A 275 30.80 -29.42 12.98
C ILE A 275 31.37 -30.72 12.37
N TYR A 276 30.57 -31.79 12.29
CA TYR A 276 30.98 -33.04 11.67
C TYR A 276 31.35 -32.85 10.19
N ILE A 277 30.49 -32.22 9.40
CA ILE A 277 30.77 -31.92 7.97
C ILE A 277 32.04 -31.08 7.86
N SER A 278 32.18 -30.01 8.66
CA SER A 278 33.37 -29.15 8.68
C SER A 278 34.65 -29.94 9.00
N ASN A 279 34.58 -30.91 9.91
CA ASN A 279 35.71 -31.74 10.32
C ASN A 279 35.91 -33.00 9.45
N PHE A 280 34.98 -33.29 8.52
CA PHE A 280 34.97 -34.52 7.73
C PHE A 280 36.27 -34.77 6.98
N LYS A 281 36.76 -36.02 7.03
CA LYS A 281 37.97 -36.49 6.34
C LYS A 281 37.58 -37.67 5.46
N SER A 282 37.51 -37.44 4.15
CA SER A 282 37.35 -38.52 3.18
C SER A 282 38.59 -39.43 3.17
N SER A 283 38.38 -40.72 2.89
CA SER A 283 39.45 -41.69 2.66
C SER A 283 40.09 -41.55 1.27
N LYS A 284 39.42 -40.85 0.35
CA LYS A 284 39.86 -40.61 -1.03
C LYS A 284 40.26 -39.14 -1.20
N LYS A 285 41.29 -38.87 -2.01
CA LYS A 285 41.58 -37.51 -2.48
C LYS A 285 40.69 -37.21 -3.69
N PHE A 286 39.90 -36.15 -3.60
CA PHE A 286 39.19 -35.58 -4.74
C PHE A 286 39.95 -34.32 -5.16
N GLU A 287 40.45 -34.25 -6.39
CA GLU A 287 41.26 -33.10 -6.83
C GLU A 287 40.40 -31.96 -7.38
N SER A 288 39.23 -32.28 -7.95
CA SER A 288 38.24 -31.33 -8.45
C SER A 288 37.80 -30.29 -7.41
N VAL A 289 37.69 -30.69 -6.14
CA VAL A 289 37.26 -29.81 -5.04
C VAL A 289 38.29 -28.74 -4.66
N ASN A 290 39.48 -28.74 -5.27
CA ASN A 290 40.52 -27.75 -4.96
C ASN A 290 40.23 -26.34 -5.49
N ILE A 291 39.35 -26.21 -6.49
CA ILE A 291 38.88 -24.92 -7.01
C ILE A 291 37.96 -24.22 -5.99
N ILE A 292 37.30 -24.99 -5.10
CA ILE A 292 36.33 -24.48 -4.14
C ILE A 292 37.06 -23.74 -3.01
N LYS A 293 37.11 -22.40 -3.09
CA LYS A 293 37.74 -21.54 -2.07
C LYS A 293 37.04 -21.55 -0.71
N ASP A 294 35.71 -21.70 -0.65
CA ASP A 294 34.99 -21.74 0.63
C ASP A 294 35.19 -23.09 1.33
N PHE A 295 35.62 -23.04 2.59
CA PHE A 295 35.95 -24.24 3.35
C PHE A 295 34.72 -25.12 3.62
N TYR A 296 33.55 -24.54 3.90
CA TYR A 296 32.36 -25.32 4.24
C TYR A 296 31.74 -25.95 3.00
N PHE A 297 31.61 -25.22 1.89
CA PHE A 297 31.13 -25.78 0.62
C PHE A 297 32.10 -26.84 0.08
N LYS A 298 33.43 -26.65 0.23
CA LYS A 298 34.42 -27.69 -0.08
C LYS A 298 34.20 -28.94 0.76
N LYS A 299 33.84 -28.80 2.04
CA LYS A 299 33.57 -29.93 2.95
C LYS A 299 32.25 -30.65 2.65
N VAL A 300 31.15 -29.92 2.40
CA VAL A 300 29.87 -30.49 1.93
C VAL A 300 30.09 -31.29 0.64
N THR A 301 30.88 -30.74 -0.29
CA THR A 301 31.25 -31.41 -1.55
C THR A 301 32.03 -32.70 -1.32
N ILE A 302 33.10 -32.68 -0.51
CA ILE A 302 33.90 -33.87 -0.17
C ILE A 302 33.03 -34.95 0.51
N PHE A 303 32.10 -34.54 1.38
CA PHE A 303 31.16 -35.44 2.03
C PHE A 303 30.23 -36.13 1.02
N LEU A 304 29.58 -35.38 0.13
CA LEU A 304 28.71 -35.94 -0.93
C LEU A 304 29.47 -36.86 -1.90
N LEU A 305 30.68 -36.50 -2.30
CA LEU A 305 31.53 -37.36 -3.14
C LEU A 305 31.91 -38.66 -2.42
N GLN A 306 32.20 -38.62 -1.12
CA GLN A 306 32.43 -39.84 -0.33
C GLN A 306 31.17 -40.69 -0.18
N MET A 307 29.98 -40.10 0.03
CA MET A 307 28.72 -40.85 0.09
C MET A 307 28.47 -41.61 -1.23
N ASN A 308 28.70 -40.99 -2.38
CA ASN A 308 28.61 -41.67 -3.67
C ASN A 308 29.64 -42.81 -3.81
N GLU A 309 30.89 -42.59 -3.41
CA GLU A 309 31.90 -43.65 -3.40
C GLU A 309 31.52 -44.82 -2.50
N ASN A 310 30.92 -44.58 -1.32
CA ASN A 310 30.39 -45.64 -0.44
C ASN A 310 29.29 -46.46 -1.14
N ILE A 311 28.39 -45.80 -1.88
CA ILE A 311 27.31 -46.46 -2.64
C ILE A 311 27.89 -47.29 -3.78
N LYS A 312 28.89 -46.78 -4.52
CA LYS A 312 29.63 -47.53 -5.55
C LYS A 312 30.37 -48.75 -4.98
N GLN A 313 31.12 -48.55 -3.89
CA GLN A 313 32.06 -49.53 -3.31
C GLN A 313 31.36 -50.67 -2.56
N GLY A 314 30.11 -50.50 -2.12
CA GLY A 314 29.32 -51.53 -1.42
C GLY A 314 28.86 -52.72 -2.28
N ASN A 315 29.68 -53.10 -3.27
CA ASN A 315 29.53 -54.16 -4.28
C ASN A 315 28.23 -54.14 -5.10
N ASN A 316 28.42 -53.89 -6.40
CA ASN A 316 27.40 -53.95 -7.45
C ASN A 316 26.22 -52.97 -7.25
N TYR A 317 26.50 -51.70 -7.55
CA TYR A 317 25.57 -50.56 -7.57
C TYR A 317 24.20 -50.88 -8.20
N ASN A 318 24.20 -51.54 -9.37
CA ASN A 318 22.98 -51.95 -10.06
C ASN A 318 22.18 -52.99 -9.26
N ASN A 319 22.85 -53.98 -8.65
CA ASN A 319 22.18 -54.94 -7.75
C ASN A 319 21.65 -54.27 -6.48
N LYS A 320 22.30 -53.22 -5.95
CA LYS A 320 21.77 -52.45 -4.82
C LYS A 320 20.48 -51.71 -5.19
N ILE A 321 20.45 -51.02 -6.34
CA ILE A 321 19.25 -50.35 -6.85
C ILE A 321 18.14 -51.38 -7.10
N TYR A 322 18.43 -52.45 -7.85
CA TYR A 322 17.47 -53.50 -8.17
C TYR A 322 16.94 -54.23 -6.94
N LYS A 323 17.79 -54.54 -5.95
CA LYS A 323 17.36 -55.11 -4.66
C LYS A 323 16.51 -54.12 -3.86
N TYR A 324 16.79 -52.82 -3.93
CA TYR A 324 15.96 -51.82 -3.24
C TYR A 324 14.59 -51.67 -3.90
N GLN A 325 14.52 -51.63 -5.24
CA GLN A 325 13.27 -51.67 -5.99
C GLN A 325 12.45 -52.92 -5.63
N LYS A 326 13.06 -54.11 -5.74
CA LYS A 326 12.39 -55.38 -5.40
C LYS A 326 11.98 -55.47 -3.92
N ASN A 327 12.73 -54.85 -3.01
CA ASN A 327 12.32 -54.77 -1.61
C ASN A 327 11.09 -53.87 -1.42
N ILE A 328 10.99 -52.73 -2.12
CA ILE A 328 9.80 -51.86 -2.08
C ILE A 328 8.58 -52.60 -2.66
N GLU A 329 8.74 -53.27 -3.80
CA GLU A 329 7.70 -54.11 -4.42
C GLU A 329 7.20 -55.18 -3.44
N ASN A 330 8.12 -55.90 -2.78
CA ASN A 330 7.79 -56.91 -1.77
C ASN A 330 7.16 -56.31 -0.49
N GLN A 331 7.57 -55.12 -0.04
CA GLN A 331 7.00 -54.48 1.14
C GLN A 331 5.57 -54.01 0.87
N ASN A 332 5.32 -53.42 -0.30
CA ASN A 332 3.98 -53.01 -0.73
C ASN A 332 3.02 -54.20 -0.89
N GLN A 333 3.53 -55.40 -1.21
CA GLN A 333 2.74 -56.63 -1.27
C GLN A 333 2.41 -57.24 0.11
N ASN A 334 3.17 -56.93 1.17
CA ASN A 334 3.03 -57.56 2.48
C ASN A 334 2.45 -56.63 3.60
N GLN A 335 2.25 -55.34 3.33
CA GLN A 335 1.86 -54.33 4.33
C GLN A 335 0.42 -54.42 4.90
N ASN A 336 -0.26 -55.56 4.77
CA ASN A 336 -1.62 -55.77 5.26
C ASN A 336 -1.73 -56.52 6.61
N GLN A 337 -0.65 -57.10 7.15
CA GLN A 337 -0.70 -57.79 8.46
C GLN A 337 0.56 -57.56 9.31
N ASN A 338 0.34 -57.01 10.51
CA ASN A 338 1.18 -57.04 11.72
C ASN A 338 2.63 -56.54 11.61
N GLN A 339 2.85 -55.27 11.99
CA GLN A 339 4.06 -54.86 12.69
C GLN A 339 3.66 -54.17 14.00
N ASN A 340 4.01 -54.79 15.13
CA ASN A 340 4.06 -54.12 16.43
C ASN A 340 5.51 -53.65 16.68
N ASP A 341 5.63 -52.49 17.31
CA ASP A 341 6.76 -51.93 18.06
C ASP A 341 7.95 -52.90 18.28
N ASN A 342 9.18 -52.59 17.84
CA ASN A 342 10.04 -51.58 18.49
C ASN A 342 11.26 -51.14 17.62
N ASP A 343 12.00 -50.16 18.15
CA ASP A 343 13.38 -49.70 17.84
C ASP A 343 13.70 -48.87 16.58
N ASP A 344 13.09 -49.04 15.40
CA ASP A 344 13.44 -48.22 14.22
C ASP A 344 12.71 -46.85 14.17
N ASN A 345 13.25 -45.87 14.90
CA ASN A 345 12.81 -44.46 14.90
C ASN A 345 13.29 -43.64 13.66
N ASP A 346 13.89 -44.27 12.64
CA ASP A 346 14.39 -43.58 11.44
C ASP A 346 13.33 -43.54 10.32
N MET A 347 13.25 -42.41 9.62
CA MET A 347 12.20 -42.14 8.63
C MET A 347 12.30 -43.04 7.38
N ASP A 348 11.18 -43.69 7.03
CA ASP A 348 11.09 -44.54 5.84
C ASP A 348 11.07 -43.74 4.53
N ILE A 349 12.27 -43.53 3.99
CA ILE A 349 12.56 -42.89 2.70
C ILE A 349 11.90 -43.60 1.50
N SER A 350 11.40 -44.85 1.62
CA SER A 350 10.75 -45.52 0.50
C SER A 350 9.52 -44.75 -0.01
N LYS A 351 8.74 -44.18 0.90
CA LYS A 351 7.43 -43.52 0.71
C LYS A 351 7.43 -42.19 -0.05
N TYR A 352 8.57 -41.79 -0.63
CA TYR A 352 8.76 -40.50 -1.30
C TYR A 352 9.13 -40.71 -2.78
N ASP A 353 8.17 -41.11 -3.61
CA ASP A 353 8.42 -41.64 -4.96
C ASP A 353 9.00 -40.67 -5.99
N ASP A 354 8.82 -39.38 -5.79
CA ASP A 354 9.48 -38.30 -6.53
C ASP A 354 11.00 -38.19 -6.24
N LEU A 355 11.50 -38.67 -5.10
CA LEU A 355 12.95 -38.72 -4.86
C LEU A 355 13.55 -39.80 -5.74
N SER A 356 14.56 -39.45 -6.53
CA SER A 356 15.22 -40.42 -7.41
C SER A 356 15.83 -41.56 -6.59
N ASN A 357 15.93 -42.77 -7.15
CA ASN A 357 16.56 -43.90 -6.46
C ASN A 357 18.01 -43.60 -6.03
N PHE A 358 18.71 -42.69 -6.74
CA PHE A 358 20.02 -42.22 -6.34
C PHE A 358 19.96 -41.24 -5.15
N GLN A 359 19.01 -40.29 -5.16
CA GLN A 359 18.74 -39.41 -4.01
C GLN A 359 18.35 -40.24 -2.77
N LYS A 360 17.42 -41.20 -2.90
CA LYS A 360 17.02 -42.11 -1.81
C LYS A 360 18.22 -42.86 -1.21
N LEU A 361 19.18 -43.31 -2.02
CA LEU A 361 20.41 -43.97 -1.55
C LEU A 361 21.39 -43.01 -0.85
N ILE A 362 21.61 -41.81 -1.40
CA ILE A 362 22.46 -40.78 -0.77
C ILE A 362 21.88 -40.36 0.59
N ILE A 363 20.58 -40.10 0.67
CA ILE A 363 19.90 -39.72 1.92
C ILE A 363 20.04 -40.84 2.97
N LYS A 364 19.97 -42.12 2.57
CA LYS A 364 20.17 -43.25 3.49
C LYS A 364 21.59 -43.34 4.07
N GLU A 365 22.64 -43.15 3.26
CA GLU A 365 24.00 -43.12 3.80
C GLU A 365 24.25 -41.87 4.66
N ILE A 366 23.67 -40.70 4.31
CA ILE A 366 23.70 -39.49 5.15
C ILE A 366 23.01 -39.75 6.50
N PHE A 367 21.81 -40.34 6.52
CA PHE A 367 21.09 -40.63 7.76
C PHE A 367 21.86 -41.63 8.63
N LYS A 368 22.42 -42.69 8.03
CA LYS A 368 23.29 -43.66 8.71
C LYS A 368 24.52 -43.02 9.36
N ASP A 369 25.24 -42.16 8.65
CA ASP A 369 26.42 -41.47 9.20
C ASP A 369 26.03 -40.43 10.28
N THR A 370 24.83 -39.83 10.19
CA THR A 370 24.36 -38.77 11.12
C THR A 370 23.50 -39.25 12.28
N HIS A 371 23.03 -40.51 12.28
CA HIS A 371 22.21 -41.14 13.31
C HIS A 371 22.83 -41.00 14.71
N ASN A 372 24.15 -41.16 14.82
CA ASN A 372 24.91 -41.05 16.07
C ASN A 372 25.46 -39.64 16.38
N ILE A 373 25.16 -38.66 15.52
CA ILE A 373 25.71 -37.30 15.59
C ILE A 373 24.63 -36.32 16.04
N ILE A 374 23.44 -36.44 15.47
CA ILE A 374 22.30 -35.60 15.81
C ILE A 374 21.63 -36.19 17.05
N ASN A 375 21.42 -35.35 18.07
CA ASN A 375 20.71 -35.73 19.30
C ASN A 375 19.39 -36.45 18.94
N PRO A 376 19.08 -37.63 19.52
CA PRO A 376 17.87 -38.39 19.18
C PRO A 376 16.57 -37.57 19.20
N LYS A 377 16.45 -36.57 20.09
CA LYS A 377 15.27 -35.67 20.17
C LYS A 377 15.06 -34.83 18.90
N HIS A 378 16.13 -34.52 18.17
CA HIS A 378 16.11 -33.73 16.94
C HIS A 378 16.32 -34.57 15.68
N ARG A 379 16.57 -35.88 15.79
CA ARG A 379 16.87 -36.75 14.64
C ARG A 379 15.69 -36.83 13.67
N LEU A 380 14.48 -37.11 14.17
CA LEU A 380 13.29 -37.21 13.32
C LEU A 380 12.88 -35.84 12.73
N GLU A 381 13.07 -34.74 13.49
CA GLU A 381 12.90 -33.36 13.01
C GLU A 381 13.87 -33.07 11.84
N PHE A 382 15.16 -33.40 12.00
CA PHE A 382 16.15 -33.25 10.95
C PHE A 382 15.82 -34.09 9.73
N GLN A 383 15.55 -35.40 9.89
CA GLN A 383 15.26 -36.30 8.78
C GLN A 383 14.05 -35.82 7.96
N LYS A 384 12.99 -35.36 8.64
CA LYS A 384 11.82 -34.74 8.00
C LYS A 384 12.21 -33.49 7.23
N ASN A 385 12.81 -32.50 7.90
CA ASN A 385 13.16 -31.21 7.29
C ASN A 385 14.18 -31.39 6.14
N PHE A 386 15.06 -32.38 6.22
CA PHE A 386 16.03 -32.72 5.18
C PHE A 386 15.35 -33.30 3.94
N ILE A 387 14.45 -34.26 4.11
CA ILE A 387 13.66 -34.81 3.00
C ILE A 387 12.75 -33.73 2.40
N ASP A 388 12.04 -32.96 3.22
CA ASP A 388 11.13 -31.90 2.75
C ASP A 388 11.87 -30.77 2.01
N SER A 389 13.10 -30.43 2.42
CA SER A 389 13.99 -29.52 1.68
C SER A 389 14.48 -30.10 0.35
N VAL A 390 14.96 -31.36 0.32
CA VAL A 390 15.43 -32.01 -0.91
C VAL A 390 14.28 -32.19 -1.93
N ARG A 391 13.06 -32.43 -1.43
CA ARG A 391 11.83 -32.50 -2.22
C ARG A 391 11.45 -31.18 -2.89
N GLU A 392 11.70 -30.04 -2.25
CA GLU A 392 11.31 -28.72 -2.76
C GLU A 392 12.09 -28.37 -4.04
N TYR A 393 13.41 -28.58 -4.03
CA TYR A 393 14.27 -28.38 -5.19
C TYR A 393 14.04 -29.38 -6.35
N ASN A 394 13.09 -30.30 -6.21
CA ASN A 394 12.65 -31.18 -7.29
C ASN A 394 11.39 -30.59 -7.94
N PRO A 395 11.50 -29.78 -9.02
CA PRO A 395 10.36 -29.07 -9.59
C PRO A 395 9.25 -30.04 -10.03
N ASN A 396 9.64 -31.25 -10.47
CA ASN A 396 8.71 -32.30 -10.83
C ASN A 396 7.89 -32.80 -9.63
N ARG A 397 8.38 -32.81 -8.38
CA ARG A 397 7.52 -33.20 -7.24
C ARG A 397 6.37 -32.22 -7.09
N LYS A 398 6.71 -30.95 -6.87
CA LYS A 398 5.71 -29.93 -6.56
C LYS A 398 4.73 -29.80 -7.73
N ILE A 399 5.17 -30.03 -8.96
CA ILE A 399 4.35 -29.81 -10.17
C ILE A 399 3.78 -31.08 -10.79
N GLN A 400 4.18 -32.30 -10.42
CA GLN A 400 3.26 -33.45 -10.54
C GLN A 400 2.15 -33.34 -9.48
N THR A 401 2.45 -32.87 -8.27
CA THR A 401 1.40 -32.65 -7.26
C THR A 401 0.47 -31.51 -7.67
N ILE A 402 1.03 -30.38 -8.12
CA ILE A 402 0.30 -29.20 -8.57
C ILE A 402 -0.28 -29.38 -9.97
N ILE A 403 0.20 -30.27 -10.86
CA ILE A 403 -0.53 -30.66 -12.09
C ILE A 403 -1.51 -31.80 -11.86
N ASN A 404 -1.39 -32.62 -10.82
CA ASN A 404 -2.51 -33.47 -10.39
C ASN A 404 -3.58 -32.65 -9.61
N ASN A 405 -3.22 -31.43 -9.18
CA ASN A 405 -4.08 -30.40 -8.61
C ASN A 405 -4.22 -29.14 -9.52
N ILE A 406 -3.85 -29.22 -10.81
CA ILE A 406 -4.15 -28.29 -11.94
C ILE A 406 -4.71 -29.10 -13.13
N ASP A 407 -4.70 -30.42 -13.04
CA ASP A 407 -5.87 -31.30 -13.07
C ASP A 407 -6.85 -30.98 -11.90
N ILE A 408 -6.80 -29.80 -11.29
CA ILE A 408 -8.00 -29.05 -10.94
C ILE A 408 -8.62 -28.48 -12.22
N GLU A 409 -7.92 -27.98 -13.24
CA GLU A 409 -8.59 -27.72 -14.53
C GLU A 409 -9.20 -28.97 -15.15
N GLU A 410 -8.51 -30.12 -15.22
CA GLU A 410 -9.15 -31.35 -15.73
C GLU A 410 -10.17 -31.96 -14.75
N LYS A 411 -9.96 -31.92 -13.41
CA LYS A 411 -11.03 -32.23 -12.44
C LYS A 411 -12.10 -31.15 -12.30
N LEU A 412 -12.02 -29.98 -12.95
CA LEU A 412 -13.11 -28.98 -13.10
C LEU A 412 -13.70 -29.01 -14.53
N LYS A 413 -13.00 -29.61 -15.50
CA LYS A 413 -13.59 -30.12 -16.74
C LYS A 413 -14.37 -31.43 -16.47
N LYS A 414 -14.08 -32.13 -15.36
CA LYS A 414 -14.82 -33.33 -14.89
C LYS A 414 -15.82 -33.03 -13.75
N ASN A 415 -15.50 -32.20 -12.75
CA ASN A 415 -16.52 -31.57 -11.88
C ASN A 415 -17.23 -30.49 -12.71
N LYS A 416 -18.37 -30.87 -13.31
CA LYS A 416 -19.13 -30.15 -14.35
C LYS A 416 -19.59 -28.70 -14.03
N PHE A 417 -19.15 -28.09 -12.94
CA PHE A 417 -19.74 -26.88 -12.35
C PHE A 417 -18.99 -25.57 -12.61
N LEU A 418 -17.69 -25.58 -12.95
CA LEU A 418 -16.87 -24.34 -12.96
C LEU A 418 -16.52 -23.75 -14.33
N TYR A 419 -16.92 -24.38 -15.45
CA TYR A 419 -16.79 -23.75 -16.79
C TYR A 419 -17.89 -24.24 -17.74
N MET A 420 -19.07 -23.64 -17.65
CA MET A 420 -20.17 -23.87 -18.60
C MET A 420 -19.97 -23.07 -19.89
N ASP A 421 -19.09 -23.55 -20.77
CA ASP A 421 -19.14 -23.17 -22.19
C ASP A 421 -20.43 -23.69 -22.82
N LYS A 422 -20.98 -22.95 -23.78
CA LYS A 422 -22.27 -23.19 -24.45
C LYS A 422 -22.37 -24.61 -25.02
N LYS A 423 -21.26 -25.14 -25.55
CA LYS A 423 -21.17 -26.49 -26.12
C LYS A 423 -21.31 -27.61 -25.08
N ILE A 424 -21.00 -27.35 -23.81
CA ILE A 424 -21.14 -28.35 -22.73
C ILE A 424 -22.59 -28.43 -22.26
N LEU A 425 -23.32 -27.30 -22.20
CA LEU A 425 -24.78 -27.29 -21.97
C LEU A 425 -25.53 -28.03 -23.10
N GLU A 426 -25.17 -27.79 -24.36
CA GLU A 426 -25.72 -28.53 -25.50
C GLU A 426 -25.44 -30.04 -25.40
N LYS A 427 -24.27 -30.46 -24.89
CA LYS A 427 -23.97 -31.89 -24.68
C LYS A 427 -24.69 -32.48 -23.46
N TYR A 428 -24.75 -31.76 -22.34
CA TYR A 428 -25.41 -32.21 -21.10
C TYR A 428 -26.87 -32.59 -21.37
N TYR A 429 -27.58 -31.79 -22.17
CA TYR A 429 -28.97 -32.05 -22.61
C TYR A 429 -29.13 -33.10 -23.73
N MET A 430 -28.05 -33.56 -24.36
CA MET A 430 -28.08 -34.67 -25.33
C MET A 430 -27.78 -36.03 -24.65
N ASP A 431 -26.94 -36.02 -23.62
CA ASP A 431 -26.58 -37.21 -22.85
C ASP A 431 -27.60 -37.53 -21.74
N SER A 432 -28.38 -36.56 -21.24
CA SER A 432 -29.40 -36.75 -20.20
C SER A 432 -30.74 -37.30 -20.76
N GLN A 433 -30.78 -38.56 -21.18
CA GLN A 433 -31.96 -39.20 -21.79
C GLN A 433 -33.09 -39.60 -20.81
N LEU A 434 -33.21 -38.95 -19.64
CA LEU A 434 -34.32 -39.16 -18.70
C LEU A 434 -35.38 -38.05 -18.88
N PRO A 435 -36.66 -38.40 -19.10
CA PRO A 435 -37.75 -37.42 -19.10
C PRO A 435 -37.84 -36.62 -17.80
N ILE A 436 -38.25 -35.35 -17.90
CA ILE A 436 -38.53 -34.44 -16.76
C ILE A 436 -39.47 -35.10 -15.72
N LYS A 437 -40.33 -36.02 -16.17
CA LYS A 437 -41.24 -36.80 -15.32
C LYS A 437 -40.50 -37.57 -14.21
N ASP A 438 -39.31 -38.11 -14.49
CA ASP A 438 -38.65 -39.06 -13.60
C ASP A 438 -37.91 -38.34 -12.46
N HIS A 439 -37.28 -37.19 -12.76
CA HIS A 439 -36.77 -36.27 -11.73
C HIS A 439 -37.89 -35.72 -10.83
N LEU A 440 -39.08 -35.45 -11.39
CA LEU A 440 -40.24 -35.03 -10.60
C LEU A 440 -40.75 -36.16 -9.71
N THR A 441 -40.75 -37.42 -10.17
CA THR A 441 -41.11 -38.58 -9.34
C THR A 441 -40.18 -38.71 -8.13
N GLN A 442 -38.86 -38.61 -8.32
CA GLN A 442 -37.91 -38.68 -7.20
C GLN A 442 -38.12 -37.56 -6.17
N ILE A 443 -38.42 -36.33 -6.61
CA ILE A 443 -38.77 -35.22 -5.69
C ILE A 443 -40.11 -35.47 -4.96
N THR A 444 -41.10 -36.10 -5.60
CA THR A 444 -42.36 -36.47 -4.92
C THR A 444 -42.20 -37.62 -3.92
N ASP A 445 -41.21 -38.49 -4.12
CA ASP A 445 -40.86 -39.57 -3.20
C ASP A 445 -40.14 -39.01 -1.96
N ASP A 446 -39.12 -38.17 -2.15
CA ASP A 446 -38.35 -37.52 -1.06
C ASP A 446 -39.22 -36.67 -0.13
N PHE A 447 -40.26 -36.01 -0.66
CA PHE A 447 -41.19 -35.18 0.11
C PHE A 447 -42.38 -35.96 0.71
N GLY A 448 -42.56 -37.25 0.38
CA GLY A 448 -43.63 -38.07 0.92
C GLY A 448 -45.03 -37.71 0.39
N SER A 449 -45.36 -38.20 -0.81
CA SER A 449 -46.72 -38.20 -1.40
C SER A 449 -47.34 -36.85 -1.81
N PHE A 450 -46.55 -35.78 -1.90
CA PHE A 450 -47.01 -34.54 -2.52
C PHE A 450 -47.25 -34.72 -4.02
N THR A 451 -48.42 -34.27 -4.51
CA THR A 451 -48.67 -34.17 -5.96
C THR A 451 -47.95 -32.97 -6.56
N LEU A 452 -47.75 -32.98 -7.88
CA LEU A 452 -47.04 -31.92 -8.60
C LEU A 452 -47.67 -30.53 -8.37
N ASP A 453 -49.00 -30.45 -8.36
CA ASP A 453 -49.72 -29.21 -8.10
C ASP A 453 -49.55 -28.74 -6.64
N GLN A 454 -49.39 -29.64 -5.67
CA GLN A 454 -49.09 -29.25 -4.28
C GLN A 454 -47.65 -28.77 -4.12
N LEU A 455 -46.67 -29.40 -4.79
CA LEU A 455 -45.29 -28.90 -4.88
C LEU A 455 -45.24 -27.49 -5.49
N MET A 456 -45.92 -27.29 -6.63
CA MET A 456 -46.00 -25.97 -7.27
C MET A 456 -46.67 -24.92 -6.38
N ASN A 457 -47.76 -25.25 -5.69
CA ASN A 457 -48.45 -24.31 -4.81
C ASN A 457 -47.66 -23.98 -3.53
N ASN A 458 -47.09 -24.99 -2.85
CA ASN A 458 -46.34 -24.79 -1.59
C ASN A 458 -45.07 -23.95 -1.81
N PHE A 459 -44.34 -24.23 -2.89
CA PHE A 459 -43.11 -23.53 -3.25
C PHE A 459 -43.34 -22.34 -4.21
N LYS A 460 -44.59 -22.01 -4.55
CA LYS A 460 -44.96 -20.94 -5.50
C LYS A 460 -44.25 -21.06 -6.87
N LEU A 461 -43.87 -22.27 -7.27
CA LEU A 461 -43.17 -22.52 -8.53
C LEU A 461 -44.13 -22.39 -9.71
N THR A 462 -43.69 -21.70 -10.76
CA THR A 462 -44.44 -21.60 -12.03
C THR A 462 -44.07 -22.79 -12.93
N LYS A 463 -44.82 -22.99 -14.02
CA LYS A 463 -44.44 -23.97 -15.06
C LYS A 463 -43.11 -23.65 -15.76
N GLU A 464 -42.58 -22.45 -15.55
CA GLU A 464 -41.34 -21.93 -16.13
C GLU A 464 -40.14 -22.09 -15.18
N THR A 465 -40.34 -21.92 -13.86
CA THR A 465 -39.28 -22.13 -12.85
C THR A 465 -39.17 -23.57 -12.35
N LEU A 466 -40.26 -24.36 -12.41
CA LEU A 466 -40.29 -25.77 -11.99
C LEU A 466 -39.18 -26.66 -12.64
N PRO A 467 -38.87 -26.58 -13.94
CA PRO A 467 -37.81 -27.40 -14.53
C PRO A 467 -36.41 -27.02 -14.02
N ILE A 468 -36.20 -25.75 -13.65
CA ILE A 468 -34.92 -25.25 -13.11
C ILE A 468 -34.74 -25.75 -11.67
N PHE A 469 -35.81 -25.69 -10.87
CA PHE A 469 -35.85 -26.30 -9.53
C PHE A 469 -35.55 -27.81 -9.59
N ALA A 470 -36.26 -28.56 -10.44
CA ALA A 470 -36.02 -30.00 -10.59
C ALA A 470 -34.57 -30.33 -11.03
N SER A 471 -33.98 -29.50 -11.92
CA SER A 471 -32.59 -29.63 -12.35
C SER A 471 -31.54 -29.31 -11.28
N LEU A 472 -31.91 -28.56 -10.23
CA LEU A 472 -31.01 -28.23 -9.12
C LEU A 472 -31.13 -29.23 -7.95
N CYS A 473 -32.29 -29.87 -7.80
CA CYS A 473 -32.56 -30.85 -6.74
C CYS A 473 -32.19 -32.29 -7.12
N GLY A 474 -32.39 -32.70 -8.37
CA GLY A 474 -32.35 -34.11 -8.79
C GLY A 474 -30.97 -34.73 -9.02
N ASN A 475 -30.02 -34.62 -8.06
CA ASN A 475 -28.69 -35.22 -8.20
C ASN A 475 -28.24 -36.06 -6.99
N ASN A 476 -28.11 -37.38 -7.20
CA ASN A 476 -27.68 -38.34 -6.18
C ASN A 476 -26.14 -38.42 -5.97
N GLU A 477 -25.33 -37.66 -6.72
CA GLU A 477 -23.86 -37.70 -6.67
C GLU A 477 -23.21 -36.70 -5.69
N PHE A 478 -23.99 -35.85 -5.00
CA PHE A 478 -23.46 -34.88 -4.02
C PHE A 478 -24.10 -35.07 -2.64
N LYS A 479 -23.36 -35.62 -1.68
CA LYS A 479 -23.77 -35.66 -0.28
C LYS A 479 -23.02 -34.59 0.52
N ILE A 480 -23.64 -34.07 1.59
CA ILE A 480 -22.96 -33.13 2.51
C ILE A 480 -21.69 -33.75 3.10
N THR A 481 -21.62 -35.08 3.24
CA THR A 481 -20.43 -35.84 3.68
C THR A 481 -19.19 -35.64 2.81
N ASP A 482 -19.35 -35.18 1.57
CA ASP A 482 -18.31 -35.19 0.55
C ASP A 482 -17.57 -33.83 0.47
N PHE A 483 -18.08 -32.83 1.19
CA PHE A 483 -17.42 -31.53 1.42
C PHE A 483 -16.38 -31.63 2.56
N SER A 484 -15.48 -30.64 2.67
CA SER A 484 -14.50 -30.62 3.76
C SER A 484 -15.15 -30.54 5.14
N LYS A 485 -14.49 -31.11 6.15
CA LYS A 485 -15.01 -31.15 7.53
C LYS A 485 -15.34 -29.75 8.08
N ASP A 486 -14.46 -28.78 7.83
CA ASP A 486 -14.66 -27.37 8.18
C ASP A 486 -15.91 -26.77 7.51
N PHE A 487 -16.23 -27.16 6.27
CA PHE A 487 -17.43 -26.70 5.58
C PHE A 487 -18.69 -27.36 6.15
N GLN A 488 -18.66 -28.67 6.40
CA GLN A 488 -19.76 -29.40 7.05
C GLN A 488 -20.08 -28.78 8.42
N ASP A 489 -19.07 -28.64 9.29
CA ASP A 489 -19.25 -28.19 10.66
C ASP A 489 -19.68 -26.71 10.73
N HIS A 490 -19.26 -25.87 9.77
CA HIS A 490 -19.76 -24.49 9.65
C HIS A 490 -21.18 -24.42 9.05
N PHE A 491 -21.51 -25.24 8.07
CA PHE A 491 -22.87 -25.32 7.50
C PHE A 491 -23.88 -25.79 8.56
N TYR A 492 -23.51 -26.79 9.37
CA TYR A 492 -24.29 -27.24 10.52
C TYR A 492 -24.30 -26.24 11.70
N SER A 493 -23.38 -25.26 11.76
CA SER A 493 -23.46 -24.17 12.75
C SER A 493 -24.51 -23.14 12.32
N ILE A 494 -24.51 -22.74 11.04
CA ILE A 494 -25.50 -21.80 10.47
C ILE A 494 -26.92 -22.34 10.66
N LEU A 495 -27.15 -23.62 10.35
CA LEU A 495 -28.44 -24.30 10.55
C LEU A 495 -28.86 -24.44 12.03
N LYS A 496 -27.95 -24.24 12.98
CA LYS A 496 -28.24 -24.24 14.43
C LYS A 496 -28.57 -22.86 14.97
N ASP A 497 -27.86 -21.83 14.52
CA ASP A 497 -28.00 -20.48 15.07
C ASP A 497 -29.38 -19.85 14.72
N GLU A 498 -30.00 -20.26 13.61
CA GLU A 498 -31.35 -19.78 13.23
C GLU A 498 -32.51 -20.51 13.94
N ASN A 499 -32.32 -21.71 14.48
CA ASN A 499 -33.42 -22.55 15.01
C ASN A 499 -33.08 -23.23 16.34
N ASN A 500 -33.24 -22.49 17.44
CA ASN A 500 -33.14 -23.07 18.78
C ASN A 500 -34.31 -24.04 19.09
N ASN A 501 -33.96 -25.30 19.38
CA ASN A 501 -34.79 -26.35 19.99
C ASN A 501 -35.76 -27.19 19.12
N ARG A 502 -35.44 -27.49 17.85
CA ARG A 502 -36.00 -28.68 17.15
C ARG A 502 -34.92 -29.44 16.37
N THR A 503 -35.07 -30.76 16.27
CA THR A 503 -34.08 -31.68 15.68
C THR A 503 -34.67 -32.59 14.60
N ASP A 504 -35.84 -32.25 14.05
CA ASP A 504 -36.46 -33.02 12.96
C ASP A 504 -35.71 -32.80 11.64
N THR A 505 -35.17 -33.88 11.07
CA THR A 505 -34.41 -33.88 9.81
C THR A 505 -35.23 -33.39 8.64
N ASP A 506 -36.52 -33.71 8.62
CA ASP A 506 -37.45 -33.40 7.53
C ASP A 506 -37.66 -31.88 7.39
N PHE A 507 -37.57 -31.15 8.51
CA PHE A 507 -37.66 -29.68 8.52
C PHE A 507 -36.40 -29.02 7.92
N ILE A 508 -35.22 -29.59 8.18
CA ILE A 508 -33.95 -29.12 7.60
C ILE A 508 -33.94 -29.33 6.07
N ILE A 509 -34.47 -30.47 5.61
CA ILE A 509 -34.65 -30.76 4.18
C ILE A 509 -35.66 -29.78 3.55
N TYR A 510 -36.77 -29.48 4.24
CA TYR A 510 -37.76 -28.52 3.77
C TYR A 510 -37.19 -27.12 3.58
N ASP A 511 -36.49 -26.55 4.57
CA ASP A 511 -35.91 -25.21 4.46
C ASP A 511 -34.71 -25.15 3.49
N TYR A 512 -33.95 -26.23 3.30
CA TYR A 512 -32.95 -26.35 2.22
C TYR A 512 -33.59 -26.14 0.85
N TYR A 513 -34.64 -26.89 0.53
CA TYR A 513 -35.35 -26.76 -0.75
C TYR A 513 -36.05 -25.41 -0.89
N ARG A 514 -36.65 -24.89 0.20
CA ARG A 514 -37.27 -23.56 0.24
C ARG A 514 -36.29 -22.44 -0.08
N ASN A 515 -35.04 -22.52 0.40
CA ASN A 515 -34.01 -21.53 0.12
C ASN A 515 -33.51 -21.60 -1.33
N ILE A 516 -33.40 -22.80 -1.92
CA ILE A 516 -33.16 -22.96 -3.36
C ILE A 516 -34.29 -22.30 -4.18
N VAL A 517 -35.55 -22.52 -3.81
CA VAL A 517 -36.71 -21.89 -4.47
C VAL A 517 -36.68 -20.37 -4.37
N ASN A 518 -36.47 -19.82 -3.17
CA ASN A 518 -36.37 -18.37 -2.96
C ASN A 518 -35.29 -17.74 -3.84
N PHE A 519 -34.13 -18.40 -3.98
CA PHE A 519 -33.03 -17.96 -4.84
C PHE A 519 -33.39 -18.01 -6.33
N ILE A 520 -34.03 -19.09 -6.80
CA ILE A 520 -34.51 -19.22 -8.20
C ILE A 520 -35.55 -18.14 -8.53
N LEU A 521 -36.52 -17.89 -7.64
CA LEU A 521 -37.57 -16.88 -7.83
C LEU A 521 -36.96 -15.47 -7.87
N ASN A 522 -36.07 -15.13 -6.93
CA ASN A 522 -35.39 -13.84 -6.88
C ASN A 522 -34.60 -13.53 -8.18
N ILE A 523 -34.00 -14.55 -8.80
CA ILE A 523 -33.30 -14.41 -10.09
C ILE A 523 -34.29 -14.33 -11.26
N TYR A 524 -35.37 -15.11 -11.26
CA TYR A 524 -36.44 -15.03 -12.25
C TYR A 524 -37.06 -13.63 -12.31
N ASP A 525 -37.42 -13.06 -11.15
CA ASP A 525 -38.02 -11.73 -11.07
C ASP A 525 -37.05 -10.64 -11.55
N LYS A 526 -35.76 -10.70 -11.16
CA LYS A 526 -34.72 -9.78 -11.67
C LYS A 526 -34.51 -9.85 -13.19
N ILE A 527 -34.72 -11.00 -13.83
CA ILE A 527 -34.63 -11.15 -15.29
C ILE A 527 -35.89 -10.61 -15.98
N LYS A 528 -37.05 -10.82 -15.35
CA LYS A 528 -38.35 -10.30 -15.79
C LYS A 528 -38.39 -8.77 -15.74
N GLU A 529 -37.89 -8.15 -14.68
CA GLU A 529 -37.77 -6.69 -14.52
C GLU A 529 -36.93 -6.03 -15.63
N ARG A 530 -35.87 -6.70 -16.12
CA ARG A 530 -35.00 -6.19 -17.18
C ARG A 530 -35.63 -6.22 -18.58
N ASN A 531 -36.84 -6.76 -18.75
CA ASN A 531 -37.50 -6.94 -20.06
C ASN A 531 -36.67 -7.73 -21.09
N GLU A 532 -35.74 -8.60 -20.66
CA GLU A 532 -34.90 -9.42 -21.54
C GLU A 532 -35.71 -10.48 -22.33
N LEU A 533 -36.98 -10.69 -21.97
CA LEU A 533 -37.90 -11.67 -22.53
C LEU A 533 -38.95 -11.00 -23.43
N LYS A 534 -38.68 -10.92 -24.73
CA LYS A 534 -39.72 -10.58 -25.72
C LYS A 534 -40.70 -11.74 -25.86
N GLU A 535 -42.00 -11.46 -25.90
CA GLU A 535 -43.06 -12.48 -26.04
C GLU A 535 -42.84 -13.36 -27.29
N THR A 536 -42.29 -14.55 -27.08
CA THR A 536 -42.15 -15.57 -28.11
C THR A 536 -42.92 -16.82 -27.70
N LYS A 537 -43.87 -17.22 -28.55
CA LYS A 537 -44.83 -18.30 -28.28
C LYS A 537 -44.08 -19.60 -27.99
N TYR A 538 -44.12 -20.08 -26.74
CA TYR A 538 -43.39 -21.27 -26.30
C TYR A 538 -43.78 -22.50 -27.13
N ILE A 539 -42.84 -22.99 -27.94
CA ILE A 539 -42.92 -24.29 -28.61
C ILE A 539 -41.78 -25.14 -28.06
N TYR A 540 -42.11 -26.12 -27.22
CA TYR A 540 -41.17 -27.14 -26.77
C TYR A 540 -40.71 -27.97 -27.98
N LYS A 541 -39.52 -27.65 -28.50
CA LYS A 541 -38.73 -28.58 -29.31
C LYS A 541 -37.77 -29.29 -28.38
N ALA A 542 -37.71 -30.61 -28.49
CA ALA A 542 -36.72 -31.39 -27.75
C ALA A 542 -35.29 -30.89 -28.05
N ASN A 543 -34.43 -30.98 -27.03
CA ASN A 543 -33.00 -30.72 -27.11
C ASN A 543 -32.58 -29.25 -27.35
N LYS A 544 -33.40 -28.27 -26.94
CA LYS A 544 -32.95 -26.89 -26.66
C LYS A 544 -33.56 -26.32 -25.39
N LEU A 545 -32.75 -25.56 -24.64
CA LEU A 545 -33.22 -24.70 -23.56
C LEU A 545 -34.13 -23.59 -24.12
N SER A 546 -35.09 -23.14 -23.31
CA SER A 546 -35.78 -21.88 -23.57
C SER A 546 -34.84 -20.70 -23.31
N PRO A 547 -35.04 -19.53 -23.96
CA PRO A 547 -34.21 -18.35 -23.70
C PRO A 547 -34.17 -17.94 -22.22
N LEU A 548 -35.31 -18.05 -21.52
CA LEU A 548 -35.41 -17.84 -20.07
C LEU A 548 -34.40 -18.71 -19.30
N GLN A 549 -34.30 -19.99 -19.61
CA GLN A 549 -33.40 -20.91 -18.92
C GLN A 549 -31.92 -20.63 -19.25
N GLU A 550 -31.59 -20.19 -20.47
CA GLU A 550 -30.21 -19.74 -20.78
C GLU A 550 -29.82 -18.51 -19.94
N VAL A 551 -30.72 -17.52 -19.79
CA VAL A 551 -30.45 -16.31 -18.98
C VAL A 551 -30.42 -16.63 -17.48
N MET A 552 -31.39 -17.40 -16.97
CA MET A 552 -31.44 -17.79 -15.56
C MET A 552 -30.20 -18.58 -15.13
N ASN A 553 -29.77 -19.58 -15.90
CA ASN A 553 -28.58 -20.36 -15.56
C ASN A 553 -27.32 -19.48 -15.52
N LYS A 554 -27.17 -18.55 -16.47
CA LYS A 554 -26.04 -17.61 -16.51
C LYS A 554 -25.96 -16.73 -15.25
N GLU A 555 -27.08 -16.15 -14.83
CA GLU A 555 -27.11 -15.26 -13.66
C GLU A 555 -27.08 -16.06 -12.34
N ILE A 556 -27.56 -17.32 -12.30
CA ILE A 556 -27.34 -18.25 -11.18
C ILE A 556 -25.84 -18.51 -10.95
N THR A 557 -25.10 -18.92 -11.98
CA THR A 557 -23.65 -19.22 -11.88
C THR A 557 -22.86 -18.01 -11.39
N LYS A 558 -23.17 -16.81 -11.92
CA LYS A 558 -22.53 -15.55 -11.55
C LYS A 558 -22.70 -15.19 -10.07
N ASN A 559 -23.91 -15.36 -9.52
CA ASN A 559 -24.17 -15.05 -8.10
C ASN A 559 -23.45 -16.02 -7.14
N ILE A 560 -23.45 -17.33 -7.46
CA ILE A 560 -22.76 -18.35 -6.65
C ILE A 560 -21.25 -18.11 -6.60
N PHE A 561 -20.64 -17.72 -7.73
CA PHE A 561 -19.20 -17.45 -7.80
C PHE A 561 -18.78 -16.26 -6.91
N ASN A 562 -19.53 -15.17 -6.94
CA ASN A 562 -19.25 -13.97 -6.14
C ASN A 562 -19.38 -14.23 -4.62
N ASP A 563 -20.38 -15.01 -4.21
CA ASP A 563 -20.59 -15.39 -2.80
C ASP A 563 -19.44 -16.26 -2.26
N HIS A 564 -18.92 -17.21 -3.05
CA HIS A 564 -17.75 -17.99 -2.68
C HIS A 564 -16.47 -17.14 -2.52
N LEU A 565 -16.25 -16.15 -3.40
CA LEU A 565 -15.12 -15.21 -3.27
C LEU A 565 -15.24 -14.36 -1.99
N LYS A 566 -16.42 -13.83 -1.70
CA LYS A 566 -16.71 -13.09 -0.46
C LYS A 566 -16.43 -13.93 0.79
N LYS A 567 -16.90 -15.18 0.82
CA LYS A 567 -16.69 -16.14 1.92
C LYS A 567 -15.22 -16.53 2.11
N PHE A 568 -14.44 -16.67 1.03
CA PHE A 568 -13.00 -16.91 1.10
C PHE A 568 -12.26 -15.71 1.73
N TYR A 569 -12.60 -14.49 1.33
CA TYR A 569 -12.02 -13.26 1.89
C TYR A 569 -12.28 -13.12 3.40
N ILE A 570 -13.52 -13.37 3.84
CA ILE A 570 -13.92 -13.38 5.26
C ILE A 570 -13.12 -14.42 6.06
N SER A 571 -12.84 -15.60 5.49
CA SER A 571 -12.03 -16.65 6.13
C SER A 571 -10.57 -16.21 6.39
N ILE A 572 -9.96 -15.53 5.40
CA ILE A 572 -8.61 -14.96 5.55
C ILE A 572 -8.60 -13.86 6.63
N GLN A 573 -9.59 -12.95 6.61
CA GLN A 573 -9.73 -11.91 7.63
C GLN A 573 -9.90 -12.50 9.05
N ARG A 574 -10.72 -13.55 9.22
CA ARG A 574 -10.88 -14.24 10.51
C ARG A 574 -9.58 -14.89 11.00
N LYS A 575 -8.78 -15.49 10.11
CA LYS A 575 -7.45 -16.04 10.49
C LYS A 575 -6.43 -14.95 10.84
N PHE A 576 -6.38 -13.86 10.09
CA PHE A 576 -5.53 -12.70 10.41
C PHE A 576 -5.91 -12.08 11.76
N ARG A 577 -7.22 -11.86 11.98
CA ARG A 577 -7.79 -11.36 13.24
C ARG A 577 -7.43 -12.24 14.43
N ASN A 578 -7.58 -13.57 14.36
CA ASN A 578 -7.24 -14.45 15.49
C ASN A 578 -5.76 -14.35 15.90
N ASN A 579 -4.85 -14.16 14.93
CA ASN A 579 -3.43 -13.95 15.20
C ASN A 579 -3.15 -12.56 15.77
N LEU A 580 -3.87 -11.52 15.32
CA LEU A 580 -3.76 -10.16 15.88
C LEU A 580 -4.34 -10.07 17.30
N ASP A 581 -5.54 -10.60 17.53
CA ASP A 581 -6.19 -10.70 18.85
C ASP A 581 -5.30 -11.49 19.83
N LYS A 582 -4.56 -12.51 19.36
CA LYS A 582 -3.54 -13.21 20.16
C LYS A 582 -2.35 -12.29 20.48
N ALA A 583 -1.74 -11.66 19.49
CA ALA A 583 -0.58 -10.78 19.68
C ALA A 583 -0.90 -9.57 20.58
N VAL A 584 -2.10 -8.99 20.47
CA VAL A 584 -2.56 -7.89 21.33
C VAL A 584 -2.81 -8.38 22.76
N LYS A 585 -3.36 -9.58 22.96
CA LYS A 585 -3.47 -10.18 24.30
C LYS A 585 -2.11 -10.52 24.91
N GLU A 586 -1.17 -10.98 24.11
CA GLU A 586 0.20 -11.29 24.53
C GLU A 586 0.92 -9.99 24.95
N TYR A 587 0.84 -8.93 24.14
CA TYR A 587 1.31 -7.57 24.45
C TYR A 587 0.66 -6.99 25.71
N ASN A 588 -0.67 -7.05 25.84
CA ASN A 588 -1.37 -6.55 27.02
C ASN A 588 -1.06 -7.38 28.28
N SER A 589 -0.80 -8.70 28.15
CA SER A 589 -0.38 -9.53 29.28
C SER A 589 1.02 -9.19 29.80
N ILE A 590 1.87 -8.57 28.97
CA ILE A 590 3.15 -8.01 29.38
C ILE A 590 2.95 -6.64 30.07
N PHE A 591 1.92 -5.88 29.69
CA PHE A 591 1.65 -4.56 30.27
C PHE A 591 0.89 -4.57 31.62
N TYR A 592 -0.02 -5.52 31.84
CA TYR A 592 -0.97 -5.49 32.97
C TYR A 592 -0.66 -6.43 34.14
N ASN A 593 0.28 -7.38 34.01
CA ASN A 593 0.54 -8.38 35.08
C ASN A 593 1.48 -7.90 36.22
N ASP A 594 2.14 -6.76 36.07
CA ASP A 594 3.07 -6.20 37.09
C ASP A 594 2.36 -5.45 38.24
N SER A 595 1.03 -5.48 38.32
CA SER A 595 0.25 -4.75 39.36
C SER A 595 0.32 -5.38 40.76
N ASN A 596 1.19 -6.36 41.00
CA ASN A 596 1.37 -7.07 42.28
C ASN A 596 2.64 -6.63 43.03
N ILE A 597 3.06 -5.37 42.88
CA ILE A 597 4.04 -4.77 43.80
C ILE A 597 3.32 -4.51 45.13
N SER A 598 3.74 -5.25 46.17
CA SER A 598 3.16 -5.19 47.51
C SER A 598 3.41 -3.84 48.20
N ASN A 599 2.47 -3.44 49.06
CA ASN A 599 2.55 -2.22 49.86
C ASN A 599 3.75 -2.24 50.83
N GLU A 600 4.88 -1.61 50.45
CA GLU A 600 5.90 -1.14 51.38
C GLU A 600 5.94 0.40 51.36
N THR A 601 5.87 1.01 52.53
CA THR A 601 5.66 2.46 52.70
C THR A 601 6.99 3.21 52.79
N GLU A 602 7.65 3.41 51.65
CA GLU A 602 8.65 4.47 51.50
C GLU A 602 8.11 5.61 50.63
N THR A 603 8.13 6.84 51.16
CA THR A 603 7.69 8.04 50.44
C THR A 603 8.77 8.55 49.48
N VAL A 604 9.20 7.69 48.57
CA VAL A 604 9.92 8.11 47.36
C VAL A 604 8.92 8.82 46.45
N ASN A 605 9.32 9.95 45.85
CA ASN A 605 8.46 10.75 44.97
C ASN A 605 7.77 9.86 43.90
N SER A 606 6.44 9.82 43.90
CA SER A 606 5.64 9.08 42.91
C SER A 606 6.02 9.48 41.49
N LYS A 607 6.12 10.80 41.23
CA LYS A 607 6.59 11.36 39.95
C LYS A 607 7.99 10.86 39.56
N GLU A 608 8.91 10.71 40.51
CA GLU A 608 10.28 10.24 40.23
C GLU A 608 10.34 8.73 39.97
N SER A 609 9.58 7.94 40.71
CA SER A 609 9.43 6.49 40.48
C SER A 609 8.80 6.23 39.10
N SER A 610 7.70 6.93 38.78
CA SER A 610 7.09 6.92 37.46
C SER A 610 8.10 7.28 36.37
N ILE A 611 8.83 8.41 36.48
CA ILE A 611 9.77 8.84 35.43
C ILE A 611 10.99 7.91 35.30
N LYS A 612 11.45 7.27 36.39
CA LYS A 612 12.43 6.17 36.29
C LYS A 612 11.85 4.96 35.55
N SER A 613 10.60 4.58 35.80
CA SER A 613 9.96 3.50 35.02
C SER A 613 9.79 3.87 33.54
N ILE A 614 9.54 5.15 33.23
CA ILE A 614 9.38 5.68 31.87
C ILE A 614 10.70 5.64 31.10
N ILE A 615 11.80 6.05 31.73
CA ILE A 615 13.14 5.95 31.14
C ILE A 615 13.47 4.47 30.92
N ASN A 616 13.43 3.65 31.97
CA ASN A 616 13.86 2.26 31.92
C ASN A 616 13.03 1.39 30.95
N LYS A 617 11.71 1.59 30.86
CA LYS A 617 10.86 0.88 29.88
C LYS A 617 11.19 1.25 28.43
N ASN A 618 11.68 2.47 28.20
CA ASN A 618 11.99 3.00 26.88
C ASN A 618 13.50 3.10 26.59
N GLU A 619 14.40 2.49 27.39
CA GLU A 619 15.84 2.43 27.09
C GLU A 619 16.15 1.66 25.78
N GLY A 620 15.20 0.85 25.29
CA GLY A 620 15.25 0.26 23.94
C GLY A 620 14.76 1.19 22.82
N ASP A 621 13.93 2.19 23.14
CA ASP A 621 13.38 3.16 22.19
C ASP A 621 14.21 4.45 22.20
N SER A 622 14.95 4.60 21.10
CA SER A 622 15.97 5.62 20.84
C SER A 622 15.47 7.09 20.71
N PHE A 623 14.40 7.43 21.43
CA PHE A 623 13.99 8.78 21.77
C PHE A 623 14.47 9.18 23.17
N PHE A 624 14.42 8.29 24.16
CA PHE A 624 14.92 8.54 25.52
C PHE A 624 16.41 8.18 25.64
N CYS A 625 17.24 8.78 24.77
CA CYS A 625 18.69 8.60 24.86
C CYS A 625 19.25 9.11 26.20
N SER A 626 20.42 8.59 26.58
CA SER A 626 21.18 8.88 27.81
C SER A 626 21.76 10.31 27.92
N ASN A 627 21.09 11.29 27.31
CA ASN A 627 21.41 12.70 27.41
C ASN A 627 20.66 13.31 28.61
N ASP A 628 21.40 13.72 29.65
CA ASP A 628 20.79 14.29 30.86
C ASP A 628 19.98 15.57 30.58
N PHE A 629 20.19 16.29 29.47
CA PHE A 629 19.32 17.40 29.03
C PHE A 629 17.88 16.95 28.75
N ILE A 630 17.73 15.87 27.96
CA ILE A 630 16.42 15.28 27.62
C ILE A 630 15.72 14.81 28.90
N LYS A 631 16.47 14.10 29.75
CA LYS A 631 16.02 13.59 31.03
C LYS A 631 15.54 14.71 31.96
N ASN A 632 16.32 15.78 32.12
CA ASN A 632 15.96 16.93 32.95
C ASN A 632 14.71 17.66 32.42
N ARG A 633 14.54 17.80 31.10
CA ARG A 633 13.30 18.33 30.52
C ARG A 633 12.10 17.42 30.73
N VAL A 634 12.24 16.09 30.62
CA VAL A 634 11.16 15.14 30.96
C VAL A 634 10.77 15.24 32.43
N PHE A 635 11.72 15.49 33.34
CA PHE A 635 11.42 15.78 34.75
C PHE A 635 10.71 17.13 34.96
N SER A 636 10.98 18.15 34.14
CA SER A 636 10.33 19.47 34.26
C SER A 636 8.93 19.54 33.64
N LEU A 637 8.54 18.58 32.81
CA LEU A 637 7.20 18.53 32.20
C LEU A 637 6.08 18.58 33.24
N ASP A 638 4.99 19.27 32.88
CA ASP A 638 3.74 19.20 33.63
C ASP A 638 3.21 17.75 33.75
N GLU A 639 2.62 17.44 34.91
CA GLU A 639 2.18 16.09 35.24
C GLU A 639 0.98 15.63 34.40
N GLN A 640 0.12 16.56 33.96
CA GLN A 640 -1.01 16.22 33.09
C GLN A 640 -0.56 15.91 31.66
N ILE A 641 0.48 16.57 31.16
CA ILE A 641 1.06 16.27 29.84
C ILE A 641 1.67 14.86 29.83
N LEU A 642 2.39 14.51 30.92
CA LEU A 642 2.89 13.15 31.14
C LEU A 642 1.72 12.15 31.23
N GLU A 643 0.69 12.43 32.03
CA GLU A 643 -0.48 11.55 32.19
C GLU A 643 -1.22 11.31 30.85
N SER A 644 -1.46 12.36 30.06
CA SER A 644 -2.05 12.25 28.72
C SER A 644 -1.21 11.39 27.78
N TYR A 645 0.13 11.50 27.82
CA TYR A 645 1.01 10.63 27.05
C TYR A 645 0.87 9.15 27.44
N TYR A 646 0.74 8.80 28.73
CA TYR A 646 0.52 7.40 29.16
C TYR A 646 -0.88 6.86 28.86
N ARG A 647 -1.88 7.73 28.66
CA ARG A 647 -3.20 7.35 28.13
C ARG A 647 -3.21 7.16 26.60
N ALA A 648 -2.11 7.46 25.92
CA ALA A 648 -2.06 7.68 24.48
C ALA A 648 -3.13 8.70 24.02
N ASP A 649 -3.30 9.78 24.80
CA ASP A 649 -4.10 10.97 24.51
C ASP A 649 -3.22 12.13 23.98
N TYR A 650 -1.90 11.91 23.84
CA TYR A 650 -0.93 12.92 23.40
C TYR A 650 0.14 12.29 22.51
N ASN A 651 0.29 12.75 21.28
CA ASN A 651 1.22 12.20 20.31
C ASN A 651 2.70 12.39 20.72
N VAL A 652 3.55 11.39 20.46
CA VAL A 652 4.99 11.45 20.69
C VAL A 652 5.67 12.58 19.91
N GLU A 653 5.14 12.96 18.75
CA GLU A 653 5.66 14.08 17.93
C GLU A 653 5.44 15.43 18.63
N LEU A 654 4.35 15.58 19.38
CA LEU A 654 4.09 16.77 20.21
C LEU A 654 4.99 16.78 21.45
N LEU A 655 5.19 15.63 22.10
CA LEU A 655 6.12 15.51 23.22
C LEU A 655 7.56 15.89 22.81
N ASN A 656 7.97 15.60 21.56
CA ASN A 656 9.27 16.00 21.03
C ASN A 656 9.47 17.52 20.90
N VAL A 657 8.39 18.32 20.74
CA VAL A 657 8.51 19.78 20.75
C VAL A 657 8.98 20.26 22.12
N LEU A 658 8.30 19.84 23.18
CA LEU A 658 8.58 20.24 24.56
C LEU A 658 9.92 19.69 25.08
N VAL A 659 10.26 18.45 24.71
CA VAL A 659 11.48 17.78 25.20
C VAL A 659 12.72 18.13 24.37
N ASN A 660 12.61 18.21 23.04
CA ASN A 660 13.75 18.29 22.12
C ASN A 660 13.85 19.59 21.31
N ASP A 661 12.93 20.56 21.49
CA ASP A 661 12.78 21.76 20.64
C ASP A 661 12.60 21.43 19.15
N ARG A 662 11.99 20.27 18.83
CA ARG A 662 11.92 19.74 17.46
C ARG A 662 10.53 19.19 17.12
N PHE A 663 10.07 19.54 15.92
CA PHE A 663 8.94 18.91 15.27
C PHE A 663 9.40 18.25 13.96
N ILE A 664 8.78 17.13 13.58
CA ILE A 664 9.03 16.45 12.30
C ILE A 664 7.78 16.65 11.46
N CYS A 665 7.89 17.40 10.38
CA CYS A 665 6.81 17.54 9.42
C CYS A 665 6.70 16.24 8.62
N VAL A 666 5.85 15.31 9.08
CA VAL A 666 5.60 14.03 8.41
C VAL A 666 4.91 14.31 7.07
N GLN A 667 5.57 13.94 5.99
CA GLN A 667 5.08 14.21 4.64
C GLN A 667 4.13 13.10 4.20
N TYR A 668 3.09 13.43 3.46
CA TYR A 668 2.07 12.47 3.03
C TYR A 668 1.89 12.56 1.52
N PHE A 669 2.56 11.66 0.78
CA PHE A 669 2.51 11.55 -0.69
C PHE A 669 2.70 12.86 -1.50
N GLU A 670 3.35 13.88 -0.92
CA GLU A 670 3.66 15.11 -1.64
C GLU A 670 4.70 14.91 -2.75
N ILE A 671 4.61 15.75 -3.79
CA ILE A 671 5.52 15.73 -4.93
C ILE A 671 6.83 16.44 -4.56
N ILE A 672 7.94 15.79 -4.86
CA ILE A 672 9.27 16.18 -4.39
C ILE A 672 9.78 17.43 -5.11
N GLU A 673 9.22 17.72 -6.27
CA GLU A 673 9.44 18.87 -7.16
C GLU A 673 8.45 20.03 -6.91
N LYS A 674 7.56 19.91 -5.90
CA LYS A 674 6.62 20.97 -5.49
C LYS A 674 6.93 21.47 -4.07
N GLN A 675 6.41 22.66 -3.77
CA GLN A 675 6.52 23.31 -2.46
C GLN A 675 6.05 22.38 -1.32
N ASN A 676 6.72 22.43 -0.16
CA ASN A 676 6.37 21.56 0.96
C ASN A 676 4.93 21.79 1.45
N CYS A 677 4.17 20.69 1.55
CA CYS A 677 2.77 20.67 1.93
C CYS A 677 2.49 21.27 3.33
N TRP A 678 3.46 21.31 4.24
CA TRP A 678 3.33 21.94 5.56
C TRP A 678 3.46 23.47 5.55
N ASN A 679 3.89 24.10 4.45
CA ASN A 679 3.94 25.57 4.39
C ASN A 679 2.54 26.19 4.57
N ILE A 680 1.49 25.48 4.15
CA ILE A 680 0.10 25.95 4.25
C ILE A 680 -0.43 26.02 5.70
N THR A 681 0.22 25.31 6.64
CA THR A 681 -0.22 25.20 8.04
C THR A 681 0.66 25.94 9.06
N GLU A 682 1.62 26.77 8.62
CA GLU A 682 2.62 27.37 9.50
C GLU A 682 2.01 28.17 10.67
N ASP A 683 0.99 28.99 10.41
CA ASP A 683 0.31 29.80 11.44
C ASP A 683 -0.34 28.92 12.52
N VAL A 684 -1.00 27.83 12.12
CA VAL A 684 -1.67 26.91 13.05
C VAL A 684 -0.64 26.14 13.86
N ARG A 685 0.52 25.79 13.29
CA ARG A 685 1.63 25.20 14.07
C ARG A 685 2.17 26.20 15.09
N LYS A 686 2.43 27.45 14.71
CA LYS A 686 2.88 28.50 15.64
C LYS A 686 1.92 28.67 16.82
N GLU A 687 0.62 28.77 16.54
CA GLU A 687 -0.40 28.87 17.59
C GLU A 687 -0.52 27.60 18.44
N MET A 688 -0.47 26.41 17.83
CA MET A 688 -0.44 25.13 18.56
C MET A 688 0.76 25.08 19.51
N TYR A 689 1.94 25.51 19.07
CA TYR A 689 3.14 25.56 19.91
C TYR A 689 3.01 26.55 21.08
N LYS A 690 2.39 27.73 20.88
CA LYS A 690 2.05 28.64 21.99
C LYS A 690 1.17 27.95 23.03
N ILE A 691 0.14 27.21 22.59
CA ILE A 691 -0.76 26.48 23.49
C ILE A 691 -0.01 25.35 24.24
N MET A 692 0.85 24.60 23.56
CA MET A 692 1.69 23.55 24.18
C MET A 692 2.60 24.13 25.28
N LEU A 693 3.22 25.28 25.01
CA LEU A 693 4.09 25.98 25.96
C LEU A 693 3.28 26.61 27.12
N LYS A 694 2.08 27.13 26.89
CA LYS A 694 1.17 27.61 27.96
C LYS A 694 0.80 26.50 28.93
N LEU A 695 0.52 25.29 28.42
CA LEU A 695 0.18 24.13 29.23
C LEU A 695 1.40 23.51 29.94
N ASN A 696 2.60 23.67 29.39
CA ASN A 696 3.85 23.28 30.03
C ASN A 696 4.50 24.48 30.76
N THR A 697 3.96 24.86 31.92
CA THR A 697 4.38 26.05 32.69
C THR A 697 5.87 26.10 33.05
N ASN A 698 6.56 24.96 33.04
CA ASN A 698 8.00 24.84 33.29
C ASN A 698 8.79 24.57 31.98
N HIS A 699 8.41 25.19 30.86
CA HIS A 699 9.18 25.15 29.62
C HIS A 699 10.48 25.97 29.79
N GLY A 700 11.57 25.30 30.16
CA GLY A 700 12.90 25.91 30.15
C GLY A 700 13.28 26.42 28.76
N GLN A 701 14.12 27.46 28.70
CA GLN A 701 14.57 28.13 27.47
C GLN A 701 14.92 27.13 26.35
N SER A 702 14.49 27.44 25.11
CA SER A 702 14.84 26.64 23.93
C SER A 702 16.35 26.56 23.76
N GLN A 703 16.88 25.37 23.45
CA GLN A 703 18.31 25.16 23.17
C GLN A 703 18.79 25.89 21.89
N TYR A 704 17.85 26.41 21.09
CA TYR A 704 18.10 27.12 19.84
C TYR A 704 17.83 28.63 19.92
N SER A 705 17.55 29.18 21.12
CA SER A 705 17.27 30.62 21.31
C SER A 705 18.21 31.26 22.33
N GLU A 706 18.85 32.36 21.94
CA GLU A 706 19.60 33.22 22.87
C GLU A 706 18.67 34.17 23.66
N ASN A 707 17.54 34.55 23.07
CA ASN A 707 16.57 35.46 23.68
C ASN A 707 15.57 34.71 24.57
N LYS A 708 15.44 35.15 25.83
CA LYS A 708 14.49 34.58 26.80
C LYS A 708 13.02 34.82 26.47
N ASP A 709 12.73 35.82 25.63
CA ASP A 709 11.37 36.12 25.18
C ASP A 709 10.93 35.27 23.97
N ILE A 710 11.83 34.48 23.37
CA ILE A 710 11.60 33.73 22.14
C ILE A 710 11.89 32.24 22.36
N TYR A 711 10.92 31.38 22.08
CA TYR A 711 11.10 29.93 22.00
C TYR A 711 11.32 29.53 20.53
N VAL A 712 12.51 29.03 20.20
CA VAL A 712 12.81 28.53 18.83
C VAL A 712 12.50 27.04 18.74
N ILE A 713 11.64 26.66 17.79
CA ILE A 713 11.36 25.26 17.44
C ILE A 713 11.99 24.96 16.10
N ARG A 714 12.81 23.89 16.05
CA ARG A 714 13.48 23.43 14.84
C ARG A 714 12.63 22.38 14.15
N GLU A 715 11.92 22.79 13.11
CA GLU A 715 11.13 21.89 12.28
C GLU A 715 12.03 21.16 11.27
N THR A 716 11.80 19.87 11.09
CA THR A 716 12.42 19.05 10.04
C THR A 716 11.44 18.91 8.88
N LEU A 717 11.78 19.44 7.71
CA LEU A 717 10.90 19.48 6.52
C LEU A 717 11.67 19.24 5.22
N ARG A 718 10.98 18.99 4.11
CA ARG A 718 11.59 18.75 2.80
C ARG A 718 11.94 20.07 2.09
N LYS A 719 13.08 20.07 1.39
CA LYS A 719 13.50 21.11 0.44
C LYS A 719 14.03 20.40 -0.82
N GLY A 720 13.20 20.29 -1.87
CA GLY A 720 13.48 19.44 -3.04
C GLY A 720 13.73 17.97 -2.67
N LYS A 721 14.69 17.31 -3.33
CA LYS A 721 15.13 15.92 -3.00
C LYS A 721 15.96 15.80 -1.70
N ARG A 722 15.86 16.74 -0.75
CA ARG A 722 16.61 16.75 0.53
C ARG A 722 15.71 17.07 1.71
N LEU A 723 16.10 16.59 2.90
CA LEU A 723 15.58 17.11 4.16
C LEU A 723 16.42 18.32 4.59
N GLY A 724 15.73 19.34 5.09
CA GLY A 724 16.32 20.54 5.66
C GLY A 724 15.60 20.93 6.95
N PHE A 725 16.01 22.07 7.51
CA PHE A 725 15.42 22.59 8.73
C PHE A 725 14.78 23.95 8.49
N ASN A 726 13.78 24.25 9.29
CA ASN A 726 13.24 25.57 9.50
C ASN A 726 13.28 25.89 11.00
N HIS A 727 13.42 27.17 11.34
CA HIS A 727 13.42 27.64 12.72
C HIS A 727 12.20 28.53 12.89
N LEU A 728 11.20 28.05 13.63
CA LEU A 728 10.01 28.84 13.96
C LEU A 728 10.23 29.49 15.32
N GLU A 729 10.24 30.82 15.33
CA GLU A 729 10.26 31.65 16.52
C GLU A 729 8.85 31.82 17.08
N ILE A 730 8.70 31.55 18.37
CA ILE A 730 7.46 31.69 19.13
C ILE A 730 7.69 32.73 20.23
N ASN A 731 7.01 33.87 20.14
CA ASN A 731 7.03 34.90 21.18
C ASN A 731 6.37 34.37 22.45
N ILE A 732 7.11 34.35 23.57
CA ILE A 732 6.65 33.81 24.85
C ILE A 732 5.69 34.77 25.55
N LYS A 733 5.73 36.08 25.28
CA LYS A 733 4.86 37.07 25.95
C LYS A 733 3.38 36.88 25.58
N GLU A 734 3.10 36.55 24.33
CA GLU A 734 1.74 36.24 23.83
C GLU A 734 1.15 34.96 24.43
N ILE A 735 1.99 34.11 25.04
CA ILE A 735 1.56 32.85 25.65
C ILE A 735 0.79 33.12 26.95
N ASP A 736 1.07 34.24 27.63
CA ASP A 736 0.47 34.47 28.94
C ASP A 736 -1.00 34.91 28.91
N GLU A 737 -1.41 35.56 27.83
CA GLU A 737 -2.78 36.08 27.60
C GLU A 737 -3.80 35.00 27.23
N LEU A 738 -3.36 33.77 26.93
CA LEU A 738 -4.22 32.66 26.52
C LEU A 738 -5.07 32.10 27.68
N SER A 739 -6.35 32.49 27.76
CA SER A 739 -7.33 31.77 28.60
C SER A 739 -7.74 30.45 27.96
N LEU A 740 -7.59 29.37 28.71
CA LEU A 740 -7.84 27.99 28.29
C LEU A 740 -8.50 27.18 29.42
N SER A 741 -9.18 27.85 30.36
CA SER A 741 -9.59 27.27 31.64
C SER A 741 -10.74 26.25 31.49
N THR A 742 -11.71 26.56 30.63
CA THR A 742 -12.90 25.74 30.37
C THR A 742 -12.84 25.02 29.02
N ILE A 743 -13.65 23.96 28.88
CA ILE A 743 -13.78 23.20 27.62
C ILE A 743 -14.31 24.12 26.50
N ASP A 744 -15.30 24.96 26.78
CA ASP A 744 -15.88 25.86 25.76
C ASP A 744 -14.90 26.99 25.36
N GLU A 745 -14.04 27.50 26.26
CA GLU A 745 -12.92 28.38 25.87
C GLU A 745 -11.92 27.67 24.96
N ARG A 746 -11.46 26.47 25.33
CA ARG A 746 -10.52 25.68 24.53
C ARG A 746 -11.10 25.31 23.17
N PHE A 747 -12.40 25.00 23.11
CA PHE A 747 -13.10 24.73 21.87
C PHE A 747 -13.29 26.00 21.02
N THR A 748 -13.55 27.16 21.63
CA THR A 748 -13.58 28.45 20.93
C THR A 748 -12.20 28.80 20.35
N LYS A 749 -11.12 28.58 21.11
CA LYS A 749 -9.74 28.73 20.61
C LYS A 749 -9.50 27.78 19.43
N TYR A 750 -9.85 26.50 19.54
CA TYR A 750 -9.75 25.51 18.46
C TYR A 750 -10.41 26.01 17.16
N LEU A 751 -11.66 26.48 17.23
CA LEU A 751 -12.37 27.00 16.06
C LEU A 751 -11.64 28.22 15.46
N SER A 752 -11.14 29.13 16.29
CA SER A 752 -10.40 30.32 15.83
C SER A 752 -9.09 29.98 15.10
N LEU A 753 -8.39 28.92 15.49
CA LEU A 753 -7.17 28.44 14.78
C LEU A 753 -7.48 28.13 13.31
N PHE A 754 -8.62 27.50 13.07
CA PHE A 754 -9.11 27.11 11.75
C PHE A 754 -10.07 28.14 11.13
N LYS A 755 -10.01 29.42 11.58
CA LYS A 755 -10.80 30.55 11.05
C LYS A 755 -12.31 30.29 11.06
N CYS A 756 -12.81 29.68 12.14
CA CYS A 756 -14.22 29.38 12.36
C CYS A 756 -14.72 29.91 13.70
N THR A 757 -16.04 30.02 13.83
CA THR A 757 -16.77 30.48 15.02
C THR A 757 -17.83 29.46 15.43
N ILE A 758 -18.43 29.64 16.61
CA ILE A 758 -19.55 28.80 17.06
C ILE A 758 -20.79 28.94 16.14
N GLU A 759 -21.01 30.11 15.55
CA GLU A 759 -22.16 30.34 14.65
C GLU A 759 -22.04 29.54 13.35
N ASP A 760 -20.82 29.29 12.86
CA ASP A 760 -20.57 28.45 11.67
C ASP A 760 -20.86 26.97 11.94
N ILE A 761 -20.61 26.50 13.16
CA ILE A 761 -20.60 25.05 13.47
C ILE A 761 -21.84 24.54 14.22
N LYS A 762 -22.61 25.44 14.87
CA LYS A 762 -23.63 25.05 15.87
C LYS A 762 -24.69 24.06 15.38
N ASP A 763 -25.04 24.13 14.09
CA ASP A 763 -26.08 23.30 13.49
C ASP A 763 -25.51 22.02 12.81
N PHE A 764 -24.23 21.70 12.99
CA PHE A 764 -23.63 20.45 12.53
C PHE A 764 -23.47 19.44 13.68
N PRO A 765 -23.50 18.12 13.41
CA PRO A 765 -22.98 17.13 14.34
C PRO A 765 -21.48 17.30 14.58
N TYR A 766 -21.02 17.14 15.83
CA TYR A 766 -19.63 17.38 16.24
C TYR A 766 -18.58 16.69 15.34
N PHE A 767 -18.86 15.47 14.88
CA PHE A 767 -17.93 14.67 14.06
C PHE A 767 -17.72 15.23 12.65
N VAL A 768 -18.58 16.14 12.17
CA VAL A 768 -18.40 16.86 10.89
C VAL A 768 -17.43 18.03 11.06
N ILE A 769 -17.33 18.59 12.28
CA ILE A 769 -16.60 19.84 12.56
C ILE A 769 -15.11 19.75 12.15
N PRO A 770 -14.33 18.70 12.50
CA PRO A 770 -12.91 18.64 12.13
C PRO A 770 -12.67 18.64 10.61
N CYS A 771 -13.52 17.96 9.83
CA CYS A 771 -13.49 18.03 8.37
C CYS A 771 -13.83 19.44 7.86
N LEU A 772 -14.90 20.04 8.39
CA LEU A 772 -15.42 21.35 7.99
C LEU A 772 -14.37 22.46 8.20
N VAL A 773 -13.82 22.56 9.41
CA VAL A 773 -12.86 23.63 9.74
C VAL A 773 -11.50 23.42 9.02
N SER A 774 -11.09 22.17 8.78
CA SER A 774 -9.91 21.88 7.96
C SER A 774 -10.09 22.32 6.49
N LEU A 775 -11.28 22.10 5.91
CA LEU A 775 -11.58 22.56 4.55
C LEU A 775 -11.64 24.08 4.44
N ARG A 776 -12.28 24.76 5.40
CA ARG A 776 -12.34 26.24 5.41
C ARG A 776 -10.95 26.84 5.55
N TYR A 777 -10.13 26.32 6.47
CA TYR A 777 -8.74 26.75 6.60
C TYR A 777 -7.92 26.55 5.31
N LEU A 778 -8.03 25.39 4.66
CA LEU A 778 -7.41 25.12 3.35
C LEU A 778 -7.83 26.17 2.31
N LEU A 779 -9.14 26.40 2.15
CA LEU A 779 -9.65 27.36 1.17
C LEU A 779 -9.16 28.77 1.49
N CYS A 780 -9.29 29.24 2.73
CA CYS A 780 -8.78 30.55 3.16
C CYS A 780 -7.29 30.71 2.83
N LYS A 781 -6.45 29.68 3.05
CA LYS A 781 -5.02 29.73 2.73
C LYS A 781 -4.72 29.72 1.22
N LYS A 782 -5.49 28.98 0.42
CA LYS A 782 -5.38 29.03 -1.05
C LYS A 782 -5.82 30.38 -1.62
N LEU A 783 -6.80 31.04 -1.00
CA LEU A 783 -7.20 32.40 -1.37
C LEU A 783 -6.17 33.45 -0.94
N GLU A 784 -5.65 33.38 0.30
CA GLU A 784 -4.58 34.27 0.81
C GLU A 784 -3.31 34.23 -0.04
N THR A 785 -2.96 33.07 -0.60
CA THR A 785 -1.77 32.87 -1.44
C THR A 785 -2.04 33.01 -2.95
N ASN A 786 -3.25 33.44 -3.35
CA ASN A 786 -3.68 33.52 -4.75
C ASN A 786 -3.45 32.21 -5.56
N SER A 787 -3.57 31.07 -4.88
CA SER A 787 -3.37 29.72 -5.40
C SER A 787 -4.69 28.95 -5.55
N PHE A 788 -5.81 29.66 -5.72
CA PHE A 788 -7.11 29.09 -6.06
C PHE A 788 -7.52 29.47 -7.49
N ILE A 789 -7.85 28.48 -8.32
CA ILE A 789 -8.41 28.68 -9.66
C ILE A 789 -9.92 28.46 -9.63
N TYR A 790 -10.67 29.51 -9.95
CA TYR A 790 -12.12 29.49 -10.10
C TYR A 790 -12.52 29.72 -11.56
N ASP A 791 -13.70 29.23 -11.90
CA ASP A 791 -14.43 29.51 -13.13
C ASP A 791 -14.98 30.95 -13.07
N LYS A 792 -14.63 31.81 -14.04
CA LYS A 792 -14.94 33.25 -13.98
C LYS A 792 -16.42 33.56 -14.19
N ASP A 793 -17.13 32.68 -14.89
CA ASP A 793 -18.56 32.82 -15.14
C ASP A 793 -19.41 32.23 -13.99
N ASP A 794 -18.76 31.61 -13.00
CA ASP A 794 -19.43 31.11 -11.80
C ASP A 794 -19.81 32.25 -10.85
N SER A 795 -21.12 32.49 -10.73
CA SER A 795 -21.69 33.61 -9.97
C SER A 795 -21.43 33.52 -8.46
N LEU A 796 -21.19 32.31 -7.94
CA LEU A 796 -20.93 32.04 -6.54
C LEU A 796 -19.48 32.44 -6.19
N TYR A 797 -18.52 32.05 -7.04
CA TYR A 797 -17.11 32.49 -6.91
C TYR A 797 -16.89 33.95 -7.34
N SER A 798 -17.74 34.48 -8.22
CA SER A 798 -17.85 35.94 -8.46
C SER A 798 -18.24 36.71 -7.20
N SER A 799 -18.90 36.08 -6.23
CA SER A 799 -19.24 36.70 -4.94
C SER A 799 -18.10 36.57 -3.94
N LEU A 800 -17.48 35.39 -3.86
CA LEU A 800 -16.28 35.11 -3.05
C LEU A 800 -15.11 36.07 -3.39
N SER A 801 -14.83 36.24 -4.68
CA SER A 801 -13.76 37.13 -5.17
C SER A 801 -13.99 38.61 -4.85
N LYS A 802 -15.25 39.07 -4.80
CA LYS A 802 -15.59 40.44 -4.37
C LYS A 802 -15.30 40.66 -2.88
N TYR A 803 -15.57 39.66 -2.03
CA TYR A 803 -15.26 39.72 -0.60
C TYR A 803 -13.74 39.85 -0.35
N LEU A 804 -12.93 39.08 -1.06
CA LEU A 804 -11.45 39.18 -1.02
C LEU A 804 -10.94 40.55 -1.46
N ILE A 805 -11.51 41.11 -2.54
CA ILE A 805 -11.17 42.46 -3.04
C ILE A 805 -11.53 43.56 -2.04
N VAL A 806 -12.56 43.37 -1.21
CA VAL A 806 -12.92 44.31 -0.13
C VAL A 806 -11.97 44.18 1.06
N ASN A 807 -11.74 42.95 1.56
CA ASN A 807 -10.95 42.76 2.78
C ASN A 807 -9.47 43.11 2.61
N ASN A 808 -8.86 42.82 1.45
CA ASN A 808 -7.47 43.24 1.20
C ASN A 808 -7.33 44.77 1.18
N LYS A 809 -8.29 45.49 0.57
CA LYS A 809 -8.35 46.96 0.56
C LYS A 809 -8.60 47.60 1.93
N ASN A 810 -9.05 46.83 2.92
CA ASN A 810 -9.19 47.31 4.30
C ASN A 810 -7.87 47.13 5.06
N LYS A 811 -7.18 45.99 4.90
CA LYS A 811 -5.83 45.79 5.46
C LYS A 811 -4.83 46.84 4.97
N ASP A 812 -4.87 47.16 3.67
CA ASP A 812 -4.04 48.21 3.07
C ASP A 812 -4.27 49.61 3.70
N LYS A 813 -5.43 49.84 4.34
CA LYS A 813 -5.77 51.10 5.04
C LYS A 813 -5.45 51.06 6.53
N GLU A 814 -5.76 49.96 7.21
CA GLU A 814 -5.41 49.76 8.62
C GLU A 814 -3.90 49.92 8.81
N SER A 815 -3.09 49.41 7.86
CA SER A 815 -1.63 49.64 7.82
C SER A 815 -1.16 51.07 7.49
N GLN A 816 -2.08 52.02 7.24
CA GLN A 816 -1.78 53.44 7.04
C GLN A 816 -2.31 54.31 8.19
N ASP A 817 -3.50 54.03 8.72
CA ASP A 817 -4.13 54.86 9.76
C ASP A 817 -3.47 54.69 11.15
N ASP A 818 -2.85 53.54 11.45
CA ASP A 818 -2.08 53.27 12.69
C ASP A 818 -0.79 54.13 12.84
N SER A 819 -0.55 55.09 11.94
CA SER A 819 0.64 55.96 11.94
C SER A 819 0.43 57.35 12.55
N ASN A 820 -0.77 57.71 13.04
CA ASN A 820 -1.14 59.08 13.40
C ASN A 820 -1.93 59.24 14.72
N ILE A 821 -1.75 58.36 15.72
CA ILE A 821 -2.33 58.52 17.06
C ILE A 821 -1.29 58.20 18.15
N ASP A 822 -0.51 59.20 18.57
CA ASP A 822 -0.62 59.81 19.91
C ASP A 822 0.40 60.97 20.09
N GLU A 823 -0.04 62.13 20.59
CA GLU A 823 0.70 62.96 21.57
C GLU A 823 -0.08 64.24 22.00
N THR A 824 0.13 64.64 23.26
CA THR A 824 -0.23 65.92 23.91
C THR A 824 -1.66 66.18 24.44
N ILE A 825 -1.92 65.66 25.64
CA ILE A 825 -2.51 66.43 26.77
C ILE A 825 -1.53 66.18 27.94
N ILE A 826 -0.90 67.15 28.60
CA ILE A 826 -1.45 68.22 29.46
C ILE A 826 -0.46 69.41 29.47
N ASP A 827 -0.93 70.66 29.37
CA ASP A 827 -0.62 71.70 30.39
C ASP A 827 -1.53 72.95 30.30
N HIS A 828 -1.71 73.62 31.45
CA HIS A 828 -2.21 75.00 31.54
C HIS A 828 -0.99 75.95 31.54
N ASP A 829 -0.99 77.13 30.93
CA ASP A 829 -1.75 78.31 31.37
C ASP A 829 -1.52 79.53 30.41
N ASN A 830 -2.32 80.59 30.56
CA ASN A 830 -2.13 81.99 30.06
C ASN A 830 -1.88 82.30 28.56
N GLY A 831 -2.72 83.18 28.00
CA GLY A 831 -2.22 84.47 27.45
C GLY A 831 -2.48 84.83 25.97
N ASN A 832 -3.37 85.81 25.78
CA ASN A 832 -3.44 86.83 24.71
C ASN A 832 -3.17 86.53 23.21
N GLU A 833 -4.25 86.75 22.43
CA GLU A 833 -4.35 87.70 21.30
C GLU A 833 -3.63 87.51 19.94
N ASP A 834 -4.30 88.08 18.92
CA ASP A 834 -3.87 88.48 17.57
C ASP A 834 -3.59 87.47 16.44
N ASN A 835 -4.47 87.56 15.42
CA ASN A 835 -4.17 87.80 14.00
C ASN A 835 -2.95 87.09 13.35
N ASN A 836 -3.09 86.42 12.18
CA ASN A 836 -3.67 87.02 10.96
C ASN A 836 -3.98 86.02 9.82
N ASN A 837 -4.69 86.52 8.79
CA ASN A 837 -4.92 85.89 7.48
C ASN A 837 -3.63 85.56 6.70
N ASN A 838 -3.64 84.49 5.87
CA ASN A 838 -3.77 84.68 4.41
C ASN A 838 -4.15 83.43 3.57
N ASN A 839 -4.70 83.69 2.37
CA ASN A 839 -4.84 82.79 1.21
C ASN A 839 -3.45 82.36 0.65
N ASN A 840 -3.28 81.36 -0.24
CA ASN A 840 -4.08 81.08 -1.43
C ASN A 840 -3.81 79.70 -2.10
N ASN A 841 -4.88 78.92 -2.31
CA ASN A 841 -5.21 78.08 -3.49
C ASN A 841 -4.13 77.50 -4.47
N ASN A 842 -4.12 76.16 -4.60
CA ASN A 842 -4.32 75.38 -5.86
C ASN A 842 -3.25 74.34 -6.34
N ASN A 843 -3.79 73.21 -6.84
CA ASN A 843 -3.32 72.32 -7.92
C ASN A 843 -2.14 71.33 -7.75
N ASN A 844 -2.45 70.17 -7.16
CA ASN A 844 -2.33 68.83 -7.78
C ASN A 844 -1.32 68.61 -8.94
N ASN A 845 -0.28 67.80 -8.70
CA ASN A 845 -0.07 66.56 -9.49
C ASN A 845 0.81 65.52 -8.75
N ASN A 846 0.69 64.27 -9.15
CA ASN A 846 1.36 63.08 -8.61
C ASN A 846 2.70 62.79 -9.30
N ASN A 847 3.76 62.48 -8.53
CA ASN A 847 4.70 61.42 -8.92
C ASN A 847 5.42 60.79 -7.71
N ASN A 848 5.75 59.51 -7.81
CA ASN A 848 6.37 58.69 -6.77
C ASN A 848 7.86 58.44 -7.09
N ASN A 849 8.75 58.60 -6.11
CA ASN A 849 10.14 58.15 -6.24
C ASN A 849 10.73 57.81 -4.85
N ASN A 850 10.72 56.53 -4.49
CA ASN A 850 11.23 56.06 -3.20
C ASN A 850 12.76 55.84 -3.27
N ASN A 851 13.49 56.44 -2.34
CA ASN A 851 14.95 56.41 -2.27
C ASN A 851 15.36 55.91 -0.88
N ASN A 852 16.04 54.77 -0.79
CA ASN A 852 16.52 54.25 0.49
C ASN A 852 18.00 53.86 0.41
N ASN A 853 18.70 54.02 1.55
CA ASN A 853 20.14 54.25 1.58
C ASN A 853 20.91 53.12 2.28
N ASN A 854 21.96 52.69 1.59
CA ASN A 854 23.15 51.99 2.06
C ASN A 854 23.42 52.02 3.58
N ASN A 855 23.69 50.84 4.16
CA ASN A 855 24.72 50.73 5.20
C ASN A 855 25.51 49.42 5.06
N ASN A 856 26.75 49.42 5.55
CA ASN A 856 27.81 48.48 5.19
C ASN A 856 28.63 48.09 6.42
N ASN A 857 28.98 46.80 6.58
CA ASN A 857 30.14 46.43 7.38
C ASN A 857 30.82 45.16 6.85
N ASN A 858 32.10 44.99 7.18
CA ASN A 858 33.09 44.27 6.37
C ASN A 858 34.13 43.56 7.24
N ASN A 859 34.47 42.30 6.94
CA ASN A 859 35.88 41.90 7.04
C ASN A 859 36.32 40.69 6.19
N ASN A 860 37.62 40.71 5.88
CA ASN A 860 38.47 39.69 5.26
C ASN A 860 38.54 38.36 6.06
N ASN A 861 39.11 37.24 5.56
CA ASN A 861 40.33 37.15 4.74
C ASN A 861 40.49 35.81 3.96
N ASN A 862 40.89 35.92 2.68
CA ASN A 862 41.99 35.22 1.95
C ASN A 862 42.58 33.90 2.55
N ASN A 863 42.96 32.84 1.81
CA ASN A 863 43.92 32.78 0.68
C ASN A 863 43.95 31.32 0.09
N ASN A 864 43.54 31.03 -1.15
CA ASN A 864 44.33 30.98 -2.41
C ASN A 864 45.55 30.02 -2.46
N ASN A 865 45.56 29.02 -3.39
CA ASN A 865 46.59 28.85 -4.47
C ASN A 865 46.33 27.64 -5.43
N ASN A 866 46.07 27.90 -6.73
CA ASN A 866 46.69 27.36 -7.99
C ASN A 866 47.16 25.86 -8.08
N ASN A 867 47.13 25.11 -9.22
CA ASN A 867 47.82 25.41 -10.49
C ASN A 867 47.68 24.32 -11.62
N ASN A 868 47.33 24.70 -12.88
CA ASN A 868 47.79 24.18 -14.21
C ASN A 868 47.58 22.69 -14.70
N ASN A 869 47.61 22.29 -16.01
CA ASN A 869 47.75 22.97 -17.34
C ASN A 869 47.31 22.08 -18.56
N ASN A 870 47.01 22.68 -19.73
CA ASN A 870 47.12 22.24 -21.16
C ASN A 870 46.55 20.88 -21.65
N ASN A 871 46.14 20.66 -22.92
CA ASN A 871 46.51 21.20 -24.25
C ASN A 871 45.27 21.13 -25.20
N ASN A 872 44.95 21.99 -26.20
CA ASN A 872 45.65 22.40 -27.45
C ASN A 872 45.85 21.26 -28.49
N ASN A 873 45.60 21.36 -29.82
CA ASN A 873 45.21 22.50 -30.69
C ASN A 873 44.68 22.10 -32.11
N ASN A 874 43.84 22.96 -32.72
CA ASN A 874 43.78 23.42 -34.15
C ASN A 874 43.48 22.55 -35.43
N ASN A 875 42.38 22.91 -36.12
CA ASN A 875 42.28 23.63 -37.43
C ASN A 875 41.95 22.98 -38.82
N ASN A 876 40.90 23.56 -39.44
CA ASN A 876 40.79 24.18 -40.79
C ASN A 876 40.55 23.40 -42.14
N ASN A 877 39.34 23.58 -42.71
CA ASN A 877 38.99 24.56 -43.78
C ASN A 877 38.40 24.06 -45.15
N ASN A 878 37.32 24.75 -45.59
CA ASN A 878 36.97 25.14 -46.98
C ASN A 878 36.56 24.07 -48.04
N ASN A 879 35.75 24.33 -49.09
CA ASN A 879 35.02 25.55 -49.55
C ASN A 879 33.87 25.23 -50.55
N ASN A 880 32.82 26.07 -50.64
CA ASN A 880 31.95 26.42 -51.82
C ASN A 880 31.20 25.30 -52.63
N ASN A 881 30.09 25.52 -53.38
CA ASN A 881 29.49 26.76 -53.90
C ASN A 881 27.97 26.64 -54.34
N ASN A 882 27.13 27.59 -53.91
CA ASN A 882 26.18 28.43 -54.70
C ASN A 882 24.91 27.94 -55.48
N ASN A 883 23.96 28.90 -55.63
CA ASN A 883 22.90 29.13 -56.63
C ASN A 883 21.57 28.32 -56.60
N ASN A 884 20.38 28.90 -56.87
CA ASN A 884 19.91 30.32 -56.86
C ASN A 884 18.36 30.45 -56.99
N ASN A 885 17.80 31.63 -56.65
CA ASN A 885 16.54 32.23 -57.17
C ASN A 885 15.18 31.53 -56.85
N ASN A 886 14.03 32.21 -56.67
CA ASN A 886 13.63 33.63 -56.44
C ASN A 886 12.10 33.63 -56.04
N ASN A 887 11.30 34.70 -55.80
CA ASN A 887 11.41 36.17 -55.86
C ASN A 887 10.23 36.85 -55.08
N ASN A 888 10.41 38.11 -54.65
CA ASN A 888 9.42 39.22 -54.58
C ASN A 888 8.10 39.11 -53.73
N ASN A 889 7.55 40.20 -53.14
CA ASN A 889 8.02 41.59 -52.98
C ASN A 889 7.26 42.41 -51.90
N ASN A 890 7.92 43.45 -51.36
CA ASN A 890 7.41 44.78 -50.94
C ASN A 890 6.34 44.94 -49.80
N SER A 891 6.30 46.07 -49.04
CA SER A 891 7.19 47.26 -49.00
C SER A 891 7.10 48.07 -47.68
N SER A 892 8.07 48.99 -47.50
CA SER A 892 7.99 50.33 -46.85
C SER A 892 7.72 50.46 -45.34
N SER A 893 8.38 51.37 -44.59
CA SER A 893 9.52 52.27 -44.92
C SER A 893 10.07 53.02 -43.68
N SER A 894 11.33 53.51 -43.78
CA SER A 894 11.93 54.70 -43.09
C SER A 894 12.06 54.70 -41.53
N SER A 895 13.11 55.26 -40.90
CA SER A 895 14.38 55.88 -41.38
C SER A 895 15.31 56.25 -40.21
N ASP A 896 16.64 56.25 -40.44
CA ASP A 896 17.66 57.22 -39.92
C ASP A 896 17.93 57.39 -38.39
N ASN A 897 19.14 57.69 -37.87
CA ASN A 897 20.53 57.63 -38.38
C ASN A 897 21.60 57.81 -37.25
N ASN A 898 22.86 57.42 -37.52
CA ASN A 898 24.16 57.90 -36.95
C ASN A 898 24.61 57.73 -35.46
N ASN A 899 25.70 56.97 -35.29
CA ASN A 899 26.98 57.25 -34.57
C ASN A 899 27.05 57.98 -33.21
N THR A 900 27.78 57.39 -32.23
CA THR A 900 29.19 57.76 -31.93
C THR A 900 29.89 56.77 -30.97
N ASP A 901 31.23 56.69 -31.03
CA ASP A 901 32.07 55.77 -30.26
C ASP A 901 32.29 56.15 -28.78
N LYS A 902 32.55 55.13 -27.93
CA LYS A 902 33.69 55.13 -27.00
C LYS A 902 33.99 53.74 -26.40
N ASN A 903 35.28 53.41 -26.33
CA ASN A 903 35.81 52.22 -25.64
C ASN A 903 35.88 52.43 -24.12
N ALA A 904 35.66 51.37 -23.33
CA ALA A 904 36.52 51.01 -22.18
C ALA A 904 36.19 49.61 -21.60
N ASN A 905 37.20 48.74 -21.62
CA ASN A 905 37.59 47.71 -20.64
C ASN A 905 36.55 46.91 -19.84
N ASP A 906 36.62 45.59 -20.06
CA ASP A 906 36.92 44.53 -19.07
C ASP A 906 36.02 44.25 -17.83
N ASP A 907 35.74 42.93 -17.74
CA ASP A 907 35.77 42.08 -16.54
C ASP A 907 34.48 41.86 -15.71
N LYS A 908 34.21 40.55 -15.49
CA LYS A 908 33.31 39.93 -14.50
C LYS A 908 31.80 40.20 -14.59
N ASN A 909 31.09 39.19 -15.12
CA ASN A 909 29.71 38.89 -14.72
C ASN A 909 29.35 37.39 -14.91
N ASP A 910 30.24 36.49 -14.47
CA ASP A 910 29.82 35.12 -14.13
C ASP A 910 28.94 35.22 -12.88
N LYS A 911 27.63 35.22 -13.09
CA LYS A 911 26.67 35.19 -11.98
C LYS A 911 26.70 33.81 -11.32
N ASN A 912 26.77 33.80 -10.01
CA ASN A 912 26.27 32.67 -9.23
C ASN A 912 24.72 32.69 -9.31
N GLU A 913 24.16 32.13 -10.39
CA GLU A 913 22.75 31.74 -10.43
C GLU A 913 22.58 30.49 -9.56
N ALA A 914 22.67 30.70 -8.24
CA ALA A 914 22.17 29.76 -7.26
C ALA A 914 20.64 29.90 -7.22
N ASP A 915 19.93 28.83 -7.53
CA ASP A 915 18.49 28.82 -7.79
C ASP A 915 17.65 29.31 -6.60
N ASN A 916 17.36 30.61 -6.55
CA ASN A 916 16.14 31.12 -5.94
C ASN A 916 14.95 30.86 -6.89
N CYS A 917 14.73 29.58 -7.20
CA CYS A 917 13.50 29.14 -7.83
C CYS A 917 12.41 29.17 -6.75
N GLU A 918 11.67 30.28 -6.68
CA GLU A 918 10.49 30.38 -5.83
C GLU A 918 9.40 29.43 -6.38
N GLU A 919 9.41 28.19 -5.89
CA GLU A 919 8.43 27.15 -6.21
C GLU A 919 7.01 27.67 -5.96
N LEU A 920 6.30 27.99 -7.05
CA LEU A 920 4.95 28.54 -6.97
C LEU A 920 4.00 27.56 -6.26
N PRO A 921 3.14 28.05 -5.34
CA PRO A 921 2.22 27.19 -4.61
C PRO A 921 1.24 26.47 -5.55
N THR A 922 0.97 25.20 -5.25
CA THR A 922 0.05 24.35 -6.03
C THR A 922 -1.33 24.99 -6.12
N LYS A 923 -1.88 25.05 -7.33
CA LYS A 923 -3.16 25.70 -7.57
C LYS A 923 -4.31 24.74 -7.34
N LEU A 924 -5.13 25.02 -6.33
CA LEU A 924 -6.39 24.32 -6.06
C LEU A 924 -7.47 24.81 -7.03
N TYR A 925 -8.00 23.93 -7.87
CA TYR A 925 -9.13 24.25 -8.75
C TYR A 925 -10.46 24.08 -8.01
N TYR A 926 -11.48 24.83 -8.40
CA TYR A 926 -12.83 24.74 -7.82
C TYR A 926 -13.39 23.30 -7.81
N TYR A 927 -13.33 22.59 -8.94
CA TYR A 927 -13.83 21.19 -9.03
C TYR A 927 -13.04 20.21 -8.15
N GLU A 928 -11.78 20.49 -7.82
CA GLU A 928 -10.99 19.71 -6.86
C GLU A 928 -11.43 20.00 -5.42
N PHE A 929 -11.78 21.25 -5.09
CA PHE A 929 -12.39 21.59 -3.81
C PHE A 929 -13.77 20.90 -3.62
N GLU A 930 -14.59 20.85 -4.66
CA GLU A 930 -15.87 20.11 -4.64
C GLU A 930 -15.65 18.61 -4.47
N ALA A 931 -14.74 18.01 -5.25
CA ALA A 931 -14.36 16.60 -5.10
C ALA A 931 -13.79 16.29 -3.71
N LEU A 932 -12.99 17.20 -3.15
CA LEU A 932 -12.46 17.09 -1.80
C LEU A 932 -13.60 17.08 -0.78
N LEU A 933 -14.45 18.11 -0.73
CA LEU A 933 -15.61 18.16 0.19
C LEU A 933 -16.54 16.94 0.03
N ALA A 934 -16.81 16.51 -1.21
CA ALA A 934 -17.62 15.33 -1.49
C ALA A 934 -16.96 14.04 -0.94
N SER A 935 -15.65 13.86 -1.14
CA SER A 935 -14.90 12.74 -0.56
C SER A 935 -14.79 12.79 0.96
N CYS A 936 -14.76 13.98 1.59
CA CYS A 936 -14.82 14.12 3.06
C CYS A 936 -16.11 13.51 3.61
N ILE A 937 -17.24 13.80 2.95
CA ILE A 937 -18.56 13.28 3.35
C ILE A 937 -18.63 11.77 3.10
N GLY A 938 -18.10 11.29 1.97
CA GLY A 938 -17.90 9.86 1.70
C GLY A 938 -17.09 9.17 2.81
N ALA A 939 -15.94 9.71 3.19
CA ALA A 939 -15.08 9.19 4.25
C ALA A 939 -15.76 9.16 5.63
N LEU A 940 -16.56 10.19 5.95
CA LEU A 940 -17.35 10.24 7.19
C LEU A 940 -18.44 9.16 7.26
N THR A 941 -18.92 8.60 6.14
CA THR A 941 -19.90 7.48 6.16
C THR A 941 -19.36 6.17 6.72
N PHE A 942 -18.04 5.94 6.66
CA PHE A 942 -17.41 4.73 7.19
C PHE A 942 -17.32 4.71 8.72
N THR A 943 -17.27 5.89 9.36
CA THR A 943 -17.07 6.02 10.81
C THR A 943 -18.30 6.53 11.54
N TYR A 944 -18.96 7.56 11.00
CA TYR A 944 -19.95 8.37 11.70
C TYR A 944 -21.32 8.38 11.00
N LEU A 945 -21.36 8.85 9.75
CA LEU A 945 -22.58 9.07 8.95
C LEU A 945 -23.22 7.76 8.44
N HIS A 946 -22.90 6.60 9.01
CA HIS A 946 -23.41 5.30 8.56
C HIS A 946 -24.94 5.27 8.47
N VAL A 947 -25.55 4.52 7.53
CA VAL A 947 -27.02 4.45 7.36
C VAL A 947 -27.75 4.11 8.67
N ASN A 948 -27.16 3.26 9.52
CA ASN A 948 -27.70 2.92 10.84
C ASN A 948 -27.69 4.13 11.80
N SER A 949 -26.66 4.98 11.74
CA SER A 949 -26.56 6.23 12.50
C SER A 949 -27.57 7.27 12.01
N PHE A 950 -27.67 7.46 10.68
CA PHE A 950 -28.69 8.32 10.08
C PHE A 950 -30.11 7.90 10.48
N SER A 951 -30.35 6.59 10.59
CA SER A 951 -31.63 6.03 11.05
C SER A 951 -31.96 6.41 12.49
N LYS A 952 -30.99 6.41 13.42
CA LYS A 952 -31.16 6.97 14.78
C LYS A 952 -31.52 8.45 14.71
N LEU A 953 -30.63 9.25 14.10
CA LEU A 953 -30.77 10.72 14.01
C LEU A 953 -32.11 11.17 13.41
N LYS A 954 -32.65 10.42 12.44
CA LYS A 954 -33.95 10.73 11.83
C LYS A 954 -35.13 10.48 12.79
N MET A 955 -35.05 9.49 13.68
CA MET A 955 -36.03 9.29 14.76
C MET A 955 -35.89 10.38 15.83
N ASP A 956 -34.66 10.63 16.30
CA ASP A 956 -34.38 11.64 17.32
C ASP A 956 -34.82 13.05 16.87
N THR A 957 -34.70 13.35 15.58
CA THR A 957 -35.18 14.61 14.96
C THR A 957 -36.71 14.72 14.96
N ILE A 958 -37.46 13.60 14.88
CA ILE A 958 -38.93 13.61 14.91
C ILE A 958 -39.42 13.90 16.34
N GLU A 959 -38.77 13.35 17.36
CA GLU A 959 -39.17 13.59 18.76
C GLU A 959 -38.74 14.97 19.28
N ASN A 960 -37.54 15.45 18.92
CA ASN A 960 -36.96 16.68 19.47
C ASN A 960 -37.35 17.98 18.74
N GLN A 961 -38.19 17.93 17.70
CA GLN A 961 -38.68 19.14 16.99
C GLN A 961 -39.48 20.13 17.85
N SER A 962 -39.83 19.76 19.09
CA SER A 962 -40.51 20.62 20.07
C SER A 962 -39.56 21.46 20.96
N LEU A 963 -38.24 21.21 20.93
CA LEU A 963 -37.27 21.73 21.89
C LEU A 963 -36.15 22.53 21.22
N ASN A 964 -36.45 23.71 20.64
CA ASN A 964 -35.39 24.64 20.23
C ASN A 964 -35.76 26.13 20.23
N SER A 965 -35.31 26.84 21.26
CA SER A 965 -35.06 28.29 21.26
C SER A 965 -33.99 28.74 22.27
N SER A 966 -33.23 27.80 22.86
CA SER A 966 -32.25 28.14 23.91
C SER A 966 -30.97 28.70 23.30
N THR A 967 -30.58 29.90 23.72
CA THR A 967 -29.51 30.72 23.12
C THR A 967 -28.07 30.20 23.30
N ASN A 968 -27.86 29.17 24.12
CA ASN A 968 -26.52 28.79 24.59
C ASN A 968 -26.11 27.40 24.05
N TYR A 969 -25.46 27.40 22.89
CA TYR A 969 -24.71 26.25 22.37
C TYR A 969 -23.54 25.88 23.32
N SER A 970 -23.22 24.60 23.42
CA SER A 970 -21.91 24.12 23.92
C SER A 970 -21.58 22.78 23.27
N ILE A 971 -20.29 22.46 23.13
CA ILE A 971 -19.87 21.24 22.40
C ILE A 971 -20.34 19.97 23.10
N GLN A 972 -20.40 19.96 24.43
CA GLN A 972 -20.95 18.85 25.22
C GLN A 972 -22.45 18.61 24.99
N LYS A 973 -23.25 19.65 24.70
CA LYS A 973 -24.66 19.48 24.32
C LYS A 973 -24.77 18.87 22.93
N ASN A 974 -23.96 19.35 21.98
CA ASN A 974 -23.93 18.84 20.62
C ASN A 974 -23.54 17.36 20.59
N ILE A 975 -22.48 16.96 21.30
CA ILE A 975 -22.10 15.55 21.44
C ILE A 975 -23.26 14.72 22.01
N LYS A 976 -23.93 15.16 23.08
CA LYS A 976 -25.08 14.44 23.67
C LYS A 976 -26.32 14.38 22.75
N GLN A 977 -26.48 15.35 21.85
CA GLN A 977 -27.56 15.36 20.84
C GLN A 977 -27.25 14.45 19.65
N TYR A 978 -25.97 14.25 19.33
CA TYR A 978 -25.49 13.48 18.19
C TYR A 978 -24.66 12.25 18.62
N ASP A 979 -24.91 11.70 19.81
CA ASP A 979 -24.23 10.50 20.27
C ASP A 979 -24.75 9.27 19.52
N MET A 980 -23.85 8.62 18.79
CA MET A 980 -24.18 7.49 17.93
C MET A 980 -23.68 6.17 18.51
N ASP A 981 -23.10 6.16 19.73
CA ASP A 981 -22.36 5.04 20.33
C ASP A 981 -21.09 4.67 19.51
N CYS A 982 -20.43 5.68 18.94
CA CYS A 982 -19.28 5.51 18.05
C CYS A 982 -17.92 5.52 18.77
N GLN A 983 -17.90 5.44 20.11
CA GLN A 983 -16.67 5.41 20.93
C GLN A 983 -15.76 4.20 20.61
N ASN A 984 -16.25 3.21 19.86
CA ASN A 984 -15.48 2.06 19.41
C ASN A 984 -15.54 1.90 17.89
N LEU A 985 -14.68 2.63 17.17
CA LEU A 985 -14.50 2.48 15.71
C LEU A 985 -14.25 1.02 15.31
N TYR A 986 -13.47 0.25 16.07
CA TYR A 986 -13.25 -1.17 15.82
C TYR A 986 -14.56 -1.98 15.83
N ASN A 987 -15.51 -1.69 16.72
CA ASN A 987 -16.84 -2.29 16.71
C ASN A 987 -17.63 -1.87 15.45
N ASN A 988 -17.62 -0.58 15.08
CA ASN A 988 -18.30 -0.10 13.87
C ASN A 988 -17.76 -0.77 12.59
N LEU A 989 -16.45 -1.04 12.52
CA LEU A 989 -15.82 -1.79 11.42
C LEU A 989 -16.06 -3.30 11.48
N ARG A 990 -16.29 -3.85 12.68
CA ARG A 990 -16.41 -5.29 12.94
C ARG A 990 -17.84 -5.82 12.82
N TYR A 991 -18.84 -4.98 13.08
CA TYR A 991 -20.25 -5.38 13.08
C TYR A 991 -21.02 -4.91 11.84
N ASN A 992 -20.55 -3.88 11.12
CA ASN A 992 -21.07 -3.56 9.79
C ASN A 992 -20.31 -4.40 8.74
N GLU A 993 -20.66 -5.68 8.59
CA GLU A 993 -20.02 -6.60 7.62
C GLU A 993 -20.23 -6.17 6.15
N GLU A 994 -21.13 -5.21 5.89
CA GLU A 994 -21.25 -4.50 4.61
C GLU A 994 -21.16 -2.98 4.85
N ARG A 995 -20.30 -2.28 4.10
CA ARG A 995 -20.19 -0.81 4.19
C ARG A 995 -21.47 -0.19 3.59
N SER A 996 -22.13 0.70 4.33
CA SER A 996 -23.36 1.34 3.83
C SER A 996 -23.16 2.26 2.62
N LEU A 997 -21.92 2.72 2.37
CA LEU A 997 -21.49 3.43 1.16
C LEU A 997 -20.29 2.68 0.54
N GLN A 998 -20.29 2.46 -0.77
CA GLN A 998 -19.21 1.79 -1.50
C GLN A 998 -18.98 2.45 -2.86
N LEU A 999 -17.73 2.68 -3.27
CA LEU A 999 -17.42 3.18 -4.61
C LEU A 999 -17.88 2.18 -5.70
N LYS A 1000 -18.59 2.67 -6.71
CA LYS A 1000 -19.15 1.89 -7.84
C LYS A 1000 -18.10 1.44 -8.85
N LYS A 1001 -17.05 2.24 -8.99
CA LYS A 1001 -15.80 1.89 -9.65
C LYS A 1001 -14.68 2.01 -8.63
N GLN A 1002 -13.71 1.13 -8.69
CA GLN A 1002 -12.46 1.33 -7.96
C GLN A 1002 -11.64 2.42 -8.67
N TRP A 1003 -10.60 2.93 -8.02
CA TRP A 1003 -9.66 3.81 -8.69
C TRP A 1003 -8.91 3.07 -9.82
N GLU A 1004 -9.03 3.58 -11.04
CA GLU A 1004 -8.52 3.00 -12.29
C GLU A 1004 -7.52 3.97 -12.94
N ILE A 1005 -6.51 3.44 -13.64
CA ILE A 1005 -5.48 4.28 -14.31
C ILE A 1005 -6.07 5.16 -15.42
N GLU A 1006 -7.25 4.83 -15.96
CA GLU A 1006 -7.98 5.70 -16.90
C GLU A 1006 -8.41 7.04 -16.26
N CYS A 1007 -8.46 7.16 -14.93
CA CYS A 1007 -8.64 8.44 -14.24
C CYS A 1007 -7.40 9.37 -14.35
N MET A 1008 -6.30 8.91 -14.96
CA MET A 1008 -5.00 9.60 -15.00
C MET A 1008 -4.64 10.13 -16.41
N GLU A 1009 -5.58 10.29 -17.34
CA GLU A 1009 -5.31 10.82 -18.71
C GLU A 1009 -4.59 12.19 -18.70
N ASP A 1010 -4.79 13.01 -17.67
CA ASP A 1010 -4.11 14.29 -17.43
C ASP A 1010 -3.14 14.16 -16.24
N ILE A 1011 -1.86 13.88 -16.54
CA ILE A 1011 -0.79 13.70 -15.53
C ILE A 1011 -0.62 14.98 -14.69
N GLN A 1012 -0.74 16.17 -15.29
CA GLN A 1012 -0.56 17.42 -14.55
C GLN A 1012 -1.71 17.69 -13.57
N GLN A 1013 -2.94 17.34 -13.95
CA GLN A 1013 -4.09 17.35 -13.05
C GLN A 1013 -3.94 16.32 -11.93
N LEU A 1014 -3.52 15.08 -12.24
CA LEU A 1014 -3.21 14.06 -11.22
C LEU A 1014 -2.20 14.61 -10.21
N GLU A 1015 -1.08 15.15 -10.68
CA GLU A 1015 -0.03 15.73 -9.84
C GLU A 1015 -0.52 16.91 -8.97
N ASN A 1016 -1.50 17.70 -9.44
CA ASN A 1016 -2.10 18.74 -8.63
C ASN A 1016 -3.02 18.13 -7.56
N SER A 1017 -3.87 17.18 -7.94
CA SER A 1017 -4.77 16.49 -7.01
C SER A 1017 -4.00 15.78 -5.89
N ILE A 1018 -2.91 15.07 -6.19
CA ILE A 1018 -2.05 14.41 -5.19
C ILE A 1018 -1.50 15.44 -4.19
N GLN A 1019 -0.96 16.56 -4.67
CA GLN A 1019 -0.37 17.59 -3.83
C GLN A 1019 -1.41 18.35 -2.99
N ILE A 1020 -2.61 18.57 -3.52
CA ILE A 1020 -3.75 19.15 -2.80
C ILE A 1020 -4.25 18.22 -1.69
N TYR A 1021 -4.34 16.92 -2.00
CA TYR A 1021 -4.73 15.92 -1.01
C TYR A 1021 -3.66 15.79 0.09
N ALA A 1022 -2.38 15.84 -0.28
CA ALA A 1022 -1.26 15.93 0.67
C ALA A 1022 -1.40 17.15 1.60
N GLU A 1023 -1.52 18.37 1.06
CA GLU A 1023 -1.76 19.59 1.84
C GLU A 1023 -2.95 19.45 2.81
N TYR A 1024 -4.07 18.92 2.33
CA TYR A 1024 -5.27 18.73 3.14
C TYR A 1024 -5.09 17.69 4.27
N ILE A 1025 -4.43 16.57 4.00
CA ILE A 1025 -4.16 15.54 5.01
C ILE A 1025 -3.22 16.08 6.10
N ASN A 1026 -2.27 16.96 5.78
CA ASN A 1026 -1.46 17.63 6.79
C ASN A 1026 -2.24 18.64 7.63
N ILE A 1027 -3.26 19.31 7.06
CA ILE A 1027 -4.21 20.12 7.84
C ILE A 1027 -5.02 19.23 8.79
N ILE A 1028 -5.45 18.04 8.38
CA ILE A 1028 -6.16 17.06 9.23
C ILE A 1028 -5.27 16.51 10.37
N SER A 1029 -4.02 16.14 10.07
CA SER A 1029 -3.06 15.71 11.10
C SER A 1029 -2.84 16.82 12.13
N LEU A 1030 -2.66 18.06 11.68
CA LEU A 1030 -2.51 19.21 12.58
C LEU A 1030 -3.79 19.58 13.33
N ASN A 1031 -4.98 19.37 12.74
CA ASN A 1031 -6.27 19.52 13.41
C ASN A 1031 -6.39 18.53 14.58
N THR A 1032 -6.04 17.27 14.32
CA THR A 1032 -5.94 16.22 15.34
C THR A 1032 -4.99 16.62 16.47
N TYR A 1033 -3.77 17.06 16.13
CA TYR A 1033 -2.82 17.54 17.12
C TYR A 1033 -3.31 18.77 17.88
N SER A 1034 -4.00 19.70 17.22
CA SER A 1034 -4.59 20.87 17.87
C SER A 1034 -5.65 20.48 18.90
N MET A 1035 -6.44 19.43 18.63
CA MET A 1035 -7.42 18.88 19.58
C MET A 1035 -6.73 18.17 20.77
N GLU A 1036 -5.66 17.40 20.53
CA GLU A 1036 -4.86 16.77 21.61
C GLU A 1036 -4.19 17.83 22.50
N VAL A 1037 -3.58 18.85 21.89
CA VAL A 1037 -2.95 19.98 22.58
C VAL A 1037 -3.95 20.77 23.41
N LEU A 1038 -5.17 20.99 22.90
CA LEU A 1038 -6.26 21.64 23.64
C LEU A 1038 -7.01 20.67 24.60
N LYS A 1039 -6.53 19.43 24.75
CA LYS A 1039 -7.10 18.33 25.56
C LYS A 1039 -8.54 17.93 25.20
N LEU A 1040 -9.08 18.45 24.09
CA LEU A 1040 -10.44 18.21 23.61
C LEU A 1040 -10.65 16.72 23.32
N SER A 1041 -9.69 16.04 22.69
CA SER A 1041 -9.75 14.60 22.39
C SER A 1041 -9.40 13.68 23.58
N SER A 1042 -9.18 14.22 24.78
CA SER A 1042 -8.82 13.41 25.96
C SER A 1042 -9.97 12.54 26.44
N ILE A 1043 -9.64 11.37 27.01
CA ILE A 1043 -10.62 10.36 27.44
C ILE A 1043 -11.65 10.92 28.45
N ASN A 1044 -11.28 11.95 29.21
CA ASN A 1044 -12.09 12.51 30.29
C ASN A 1044 -12.98 13.70 29.86
N GLU A 1045 -12.81 14.26 28.65
CA GLU A 1045 -13.50 15.49 28.23
C GLU A 1045 -14.47 15.28 27.06
N LEU A 1046 -13.97 14.95 25.87
CA LEU A 1046 -14.76 14.72 24.65
C LEU A 1046 -14.15 13.51 23.86
N PRO A 1047 -14.16 12.28 24.44
CA PRO A 1047 -13.48 11.11 23.88
C PRO A 1047 -13.93 10.74 22.46
N GLU A 1048 -15.11 11.21 22.03
CA GLU A 1048 -15.64 11.00 20.69
C GLU A 1048 -14.70 11.56 19.61
N PHE A 1049 -14.05 12.71 19.85
CA PHE A 1049 -13.07 13.28 18.93
C PHE A 1049 -11.81 12.42 18.77
N LYS A 1050 -11.48 11.54 19.73
CA LYS A 1050 -10.34 10.61 19.61
C LYS A 1050 -10.49 9.64 18.44
N SER A 1051 -11.72 9.36 17.98
CA SER A 1051 -11.95 8.53 16.79
C SER A 1051 -11.56 9.19 15.46
N PHE A 1052 -11.43 10.52 15.42
CA PHE A 1052 -11.05 11.27 14.21
C PHE A 1052 -9.62 10.94 13.75
N SER A 1053 -8.68 10.76 14.69
CA SER A 1053 -7.27 10.39 14.42
C SER A 1053 -7.11 9.00 13.78
N SER A 1054 -8.20 8.23 13.69
CA SER A 1054 -8.24 6.87 13.16
C SER A 1054 -9.10 6.73 11.90
N MET A 1055 -9.47 7.84 11.24
CA MET A 1055 -10.22 7.82 9.97
C MET A 1055 -9.40 7.22 8.80
N TYR A 1056 -10.12 6.60 7.85
CA TYR A 1056 -9.52 5.86 6.74
C TYR A 1056 -9.06 6.75 5.58
N HIS A 1057 -7.88 7.37 5.72
CA HIS A 1057 -7.28 8.21 4.67
C HIS A 1057 -7.19 7.53 3.29
N TYR A 1058 -7.00 6.21 3.19
CA TYR A 1058 -6.91 5.53 1.88
C TYR A 1058 -8.24 5.51 1.09
N GLN A 1059 -9.38 5.28 1.74
CA GLN A 1059 -10.68 5.27 1.04
C GLN A 1059 -11.13 6.70 0.65
N TRP A 1060 -10.60 7.69 1.36
CA TRP A 1060 -10.79 9.11 1.07
C TRP A 1060 -9.94 9.55 -0.13
N GLU A 1061 -8.68 9.11 -0.20
CA GLU A 1061 -7.77 9.25 -1.33
C GLU A 1061 -8.37 8.63 -2.61
N GLU A 1062 -8.83 7.38 -2.51
CA GLU A 1062 -9.51 6.67 -3.61
C GLU A 1062 -10.75 7.44 -4.10
N ALA A 1063 -11.63 7.84 -3.17
CA ALA A 1063 -12.85 8.59 -3.52
C ALA A 1063 -12.55 9.97 -4.12
N PHE A 1064 -11.57 10.70 -3.58
CA PHE A 1064 -11.16 12.02 -4.06
C PHE A 1064 -10.68 11.97 -5.51
N HIS A 1065 -9.69 11.11 -5.80
CA HIS A 1065 -9.15 10.99 -7.16
C HIS A 1065 -10.20 10.47 -8.16
N CYS A 1066 -11.13 9.62 -7.72
CA CYS A 1066 -12.27 9.20 -8.56
C CYS A 1066 -13.23 10.36 -8.86
N LEU A 1067 -13.59 11.18 -7.86
CA LEU A 1067 -14.55 12.29 -7.99
C LEU A 1067 -14.05 13.44 -8.87
N VAL A 1068 -12.74 13.71 -8.88
CA VAL A 1068 -12.12 14.87 -9.54
C VAL A 1068 -12.47 14.98 -11.04
N ASN A 1069 -12.48 13.89 -11.81
CA ASN A 1069 -12.71 13.96 -13.27
C ASN A 1069 -14.18 14.19 -13.66
N PRO A 1070 -15.17 13.48 -13.08
CA PRO A 1070 -16.58 13.83 -13.27
C PRO A 1070 -16.97 15.18 -12.66
N MET A 1071 -16.36 15.64 -11.56
CA MET A 1071 -16.54 17.04 -11.13
C MET A 1071 -16.04 18.04 -12.20
N LYS A 1072 -14.89 17.78 -12.83
CA LYS A 1072 -14.32 18.58 -13.94
C LYS A 1072 -15.17 18.56 -15.21
N THR A 1073 -15.93 17.48 -15.47
CA THR A 1073 -16.61 17.24 -16.77
C THR A 1073 -18.14 17.24 -16.71
N SER A 1074 -18.75 17.13 -15.53
CA SER A 1074 -20.20 17.09 -15.37
C SER A 1074 -20.84 18.47 -15.59
N LYS A 1075 -21.84 18.50 -16.47
CA LYS A 1075 -22.74 19.65 -16.63
C LYS A 1075 -23.71 19.79 -15.45
N GLU A 1076 -23.80 18.77 -14.60
CA GLU A 1076 -24.61 18.73 -13.39
C GLU A 1076 -23.75 18.87 -12.13
N ARG A 1077 -22.60 19.59 -12.16
CA ARG A 1077 -21.74 19.79 -10.97
C ARG A 1077 -22.52 20.30 -9.73
N ASN A 1078 -23.53 21.15 -9.97
CA ASN A 1078 -24.43 21.69 -8.96
C ASN A 1078 -25.38 20.64 -8.33
N ASN A 1079 -25.51 19.45 -8.91
CA ASN A 1079 -26.40 18.36 -8.49
C ASN A 1079 -25.60 17.24 -7.81
N ILE A 1080 -25.13 17.51 -6.59
CA ILE A 1080 -24.34 16.56 -5.81
C ILE A 1080 -25.10 15.23 -5.54
N GLU A 1081 -26.44 15.24 -5.58
CA GLU A 1081 -27.23 14.01 -5.46
C GLU A 1081 -27.00 13.08 -6.67
N SER A 1082 -26.91 13.63 -7.89
CA SER A 1082 -26.59 12.89 -9.11
C SER A 1082 -25.18 12.31 -9.04
N ILE A 1083 -24.20 13.10 -8.59
CA ILE A 1083 -22.80 12.67 -8.46
C ILE A 1083 -22.65 11.59 -7.38
N PHE A 1084 -23.23 11.76 -6.19
CA PHE A 1084 -23.21 10.72 -5.16
C PHE A 1084 -23.92 9.44 -5.63
N ASN A 1085 -24.99 9.54 -6.42
CA ASN A 1085 -25.62 8.38 -7.05
C ASN A 1085 -24.79 7.76 -8.18
N GLU A 1086 -23.97 8.51 -8.93
CA GLU A 1086 -23.05 7.97 -9.94
C GLU A 1086 -21.89 7.19 -9.29
N PHE A 1087 -21.30 7.76 -8.23
CA PHE A 1087 -20.10 7.21 -7.59
C PHE A 1087 -20.36 6.16 -6.53
N PHE A 1088 -21.46 6.25 -5.78
CA PHE A 1088 -21.66 5.40 -4.62
C PHE A 1088 -22.82 4.42 -4.80
N THR A 1089 -22.57 3.18 -4.37
CA THR A 1089 -23.61 2.21 -4.05
C THR A 1089 -23.95 2.38 -2.58
N VAL A 1090 -25.22 2.65 -2.29
CA VAL A 1090 -25.75 2.57 -0.93
C VAL A 1090 -26.23 1.15 -0.69
N THR A 1091 -25.80 0.52 0.39
CA THR A 1091 -26.25 -0.82 0.79
C THR A 1091 -27.24 -0.70 1.96
N PRO A 1092 -28.57 -0.75 1.72
CA PRO A 1092 -29.56 -0.71 2.78
C PRO A 1092 -29.61 -2.05 3.52
N MET A 1093 -29.35 -2.05 4.84
CA MET A 1093 -29.40 -3.28 5.66
C MET A 1093 -30.83 -3.78 5.92
N ASN A 1094 -31.82 -2.89 5.96
CA ASN A 1094 -33.24 -3.23 6.12
C ASN A 1094 -34.04 -2.52 5.03
N GLN A 1095 -34.87 -3.25 4.28
CA GLN A 1095 -35.61 -2.71 3.13
C GLN A 1095 -36.84 -1.88 3.53
N ASP A 1096 -37.38 -2.10 4.73
CA ASP A 1096 -38.72 -1.64 5.11
C ASP A 1096 -38.78 -0.22 5.73
N THR A 1097 -37.65 0.43 6.02
CA THR A 1097 -37.63 1.70 6.77
C THR A 1097 -37.23 2.93 5.95
N PHE A 1098 -36.19 2.87 5.13
CA PHE A 1098 -35.67 4.03 4.39
C PHE A 1098 -35.15 3.66 3.01
N SER A 1099 -35.33 4.55 2.03
CA SER A 1099 -34.76 4.38 0.69
C SER A 1099 -33.28 4.79 0.66
N SER A 1100 -32.51 4.22 -0.27
CA SER A 1100 -31.15 4.72 -0.56
C SER A 1100 -31.14 6.21 -0.93
N ASN A 1101 -32.21 6.68 -1.58
CA ASN A 1101 -32.38 8.08 -1.96
C ASN A 1101 -32.57 9.00 -0.75
N ASP A 1102 -33.26 8.57 0.33
CA ASP A 1102 -33.35 9.34 1.59
C ASP A 1102 -31.95 9.66 2.13
N TYR A 1103 -31.07 8.66 2.09
CA TYR A 1103 -29.71 8.75 2.61
C TYR A 1103 -28.81 9.61 1.72
N ILE A 1104 -28.82 9.41 0.40
CA ILE A 1104 -28.08 10.31 -0.53
C ILE A 1104 -28.60 11.75 -0.45
N ASN A 1105 -29.92 11.96 -0.28
CA ASN A 1105 -30.49 13.30 -0.04
C ASN A 1105 -30.00 13.92 1.28
N TYR A 1106 -29.77 13.11 2.32
CA TYR A 1106 -29.18 13.60 3.57
C TYR A 1106 -27.70 13.98 3.40
N LEU A 1107 -26.90 13.16 2.71
CA LEU A 1107 -25.51 13.49 2.38
C LEU A 1107 -25.41 14.73 1.48
N SER A 1108 -26.32 14.88 0.51
CA SER A 1108 -26.46 16.07 -0.35
C SER A 1108 -26.77 17.34 0.46
N LYS A 1109 -27.74 17.27 1.38
CA LYS A 1109 -28.05 18.38 2.30
C LYS A 1109 -26.86 18.73 3.20
N LEU A 1110 -26.10 17.74 3.66
CA LEU A 1110 -24.89 17.97 4.44
C LEU A 1110 -23.79 18.64 3.59
N TYR A 1111 -23.59 18.20 2.34
CA TYR A 1111 -22.68 18.82 1.37
C TYR A 1111 -23.00 20.30 1.17
N HIS A 1112 -24.23 20.63 0.78
CA HIS A 1112 -24.62 22.03 0.54
C HIS A 1112 -24.49 22.89 1.81
N LYS A 1113 -24.75 22.31 3.00
CA LYS A 1113 -24.58 23.01 4.27
C LYS A 1113 -23.11 23.31 4.58
N MET A 1114 -22.22 22.30 4.44
CA MET A 1114 -20.77 22.48 4.61
C MET A 1114 -20.22 23.47 3.58
N PHE A 1115 -20.60 23.32 2.31
CA PHE A 1115 -20.18 24.18 1.21
C PHE A 1115 -20.52 25.65 1.48
N ASN A 1116 -21.78 25.95 1.81
CA ASN A 1116 -22.22 27.32 2.08
C ASN A 1116 -21.45 27.99 3.23
N ILE A 1117 -21.04 27.22 4.24
CA ILE A 1117 -20.35 27.72 5.44
C ILE A 1117 -18.82 27.79 5.27
N ILE A 1118 -18.27 27.05 4.30
CA ILE A 1118 -16.89 27.25 3.82
C ILE A 1118 -16.81 28.47 2.87
N VAL A 1119 -17.91 28.79 2.18
CA VAL A 1119 -18.04 29.90 1.22
C VAL A 1119 -18.32 31.25 1.92
N SER A 1120 -19.02 31.26 3.05
CA SER A 1120 -19.23 32.45 3.89
C SER A 1120 -17.97 32.84 4.67
#